data_AF-A0A942H714-F1
#
_entry.id   AF-A0A942H714-F1
#
_cell.length_a   1.000
_cell.length_b   1.000
_cell.length_c   1.000
_cell.angle_alpha   90.00
_cell.angle_beta   90.00
_cell.angle_gamma   90.00
#
_symmetry.space_group_name_H-M   'P 1'
#
loop_
_entity.id
_entity.type
_entity.pdbx_description
1 polymer ?
#
loop_
_entity_poly.entity_id
_entity_poly.type
_entity_poly.pdbx_seq_one_letter_code
_entity_poly.pdbx_strand_id
1 'polypeptide(L)'
;MVMRKQVSHLYEFGPYRLDPAERILTCEGKAIPLAPKVLDTLLVLVENQGRVMEKDELLKILWPDTCVEESNLTTYVSQLRKALNENGEGQGYIETIPRRGYRFTADVKMTQSQVEDILIHERTNTRILIEEEITDQEPESNPEPFAESLILNPLEQLPQKTTALSISPPFSQTRKKIGVAVVTCCSVAIVAFGIYLWNKREALINKVTSPFQRMTINKLTTDGRIPLATISPDGKYVVHVLQDVPNQSLWLRQTSTTSSMQIVSPAPVRYLSPTYSPDGTYLYYVTYQGNIGALYQIPALGGTPRKLIEDVDSPVTFAPDGKTFAFFRYNIENKETSLITANAEGSNQLVLVTRKSPANFSMDGGNFYAPSWSPDGKIIACSALREQTENGTRYFDVLAVNVNERTMKPITTQKWHWVGQVTWLPDMRGIVANAWDQGTSTVSDQIWHIAYPSGEANRVTNDVNSYKGVSVAAKTGTIATVQAAQVSRLWVMPNGDEKNSIPITAGFGENYSEFLGLDWTQDGRIVYGSNASGNADIWIMDQDGRNQKQLSTSQDKDMTPIVSPDDRYIVYVNFQGRTPHIMRMDTDGSNVKQLTNGMGEITPTISADGQWVAYTAYDGNSQAIFKVPIDGGSPVQITEANHIRAEYSPDGKWLACITFTPGTGVKKIVVIPANGGQPIKTVENIPFQRWSHMRWMHDSRAFTLAGTVNNTSNIYKYSLDGPDAQPITSFKTDWIFRYAWSRNGKMLAVERGLPVNDVILISDLK
;
A
#
# COMPACT_ATOMS: atom_id res chain seq x y z
N MET A 1 -21.56 33.66 -6.40
CA MET A 1 -20.14 33.52 -6.02
C MET A 1 -19.31 34.31 -7.03
N VAL A 2 -18.51 35.28 -6.60
CA VAL A 2 -17.73 36.12 -7.54
C VAL A 2 -16.52 35.33 -8.02
N MET A 3 -16.50 34.91 -9.29
CA MET A 3 -15.30 34.34 -9.90
C MET A 3 -14.23 35.43 -10.02
N ARG A 4 -13.11 35.28 -9.29
CA ARG A 4 -11.89 36.03 -9.57
C ARG A 4 -11.31 35.48 -10.88
N LYS A 5 -11.00 36.36 -11.85
CA LYS A 5 -10.17 36.01 -13.01
C LYS A 5 -8.85 35.42 -12.51
N GLN A 6 -8.62 34.15 -12.80
CA GLN A 6 -7.36 33.48 -12.53
C GLN A 6 -6.42 33.76 -13.71
N VAL A 7 -5.40 34.59 -13.50
CA VAL A 7 -4.39 34.89 -14.52
C VAL A 7 -3.43 33.71 -14.54
N SER A 8 -3.46 32.89 -15.60
CA SER A 8 -2.45 31.86 -15.82
C SER A 8 -1.15 32.51 -16.29
N HIS A 9 -0.07 32.22 -15.56
CA HIS A 9 1.28 32.67 -15.88
C HIS A 9 2.00 31.50 -16.56
N LEU A 10 2.43 31.70 -17.80
CA LEU A 10 3.26 30.74 -18.53
C LEU A 10 4.73 31.08 -18.29
N TYR A 11 5.56 30.06 -18.07
CA TYR A 11 7.01 30.22 -17.93
C TYR A 11 7.72 29.63 -19.16
N GLU A 12 8.58 30.42 -19.80
CA GLU A 12 9.31 30.05 -21.02
C GLU A 12 10.82 30.15 -20.78
N PHE A 13 11.58 29.10 -21.11
CA PHE A 13 13.04 29.06 -20.96
C PHE A 13 13.67 28.14 -22.02
N GLY A 14 14.62 28.66 -22.81
CA GLY A 14 15.14 27.94 -23.97
C GLY A 14 14.02 27.50 -24.92
N PRO A 15 14.00 26.24 -25.42
CA PRO A 15 12.91 25.71 -26.23
C PRO A 15 11.68 25.26 -25.41
N TYR A 16 11.70 25.42 -24.08
CA TYR A 16 10.67 24.90 -23.17
C TYR A 16 9.62 25.95 -22.77
N ARG A 17 8.37 25.52 -22.68
CA ARG A 17 7.25 26.28 -22.07
C ARG A 17 6.57 25.40 -21.02
N LEU A 18 6.52 25.87 -19.78
CA LEU A 18 5.84 25.28 -18.63
C LEU A 18 4.52 26.01 -18.37
N ASP A 19 3.42 25.25 -18.34
CA ASP A 19 2.10 25.71 -17.88
C ASP A 19 1.81 25.16 -16.47
N PRO A 20 1.78 26.02 -15.42
CA PRO A 20 1.46 25.61 -14.06
C PRO A 20 -0.02 25.26 -13.83
N ALA A 21 -0.94 25.79 -14.65
CA ALA A 21 -2.37 25.57 -14.52
C ALA A 21 -2.77 24.22 -15.12
N GLU A 22 -2.32 23.94 -16.34
CA GLU A 22 -2.53 22.65 -17.00
C GLU A 22 -1.54 21.56 -16.52
N ARG A 23 -0.49 21.95 -15.77
CA ARG A 23 0.60 21.09 -15.28
C ARG A 23 1.32 20.33 -16.41
N ILE A 24 1.59 21.03 -17.51
CA ILE A 24 2.27 20.49 -18.69
C ILE A 24 3.59 21.23 -18.94
N LEU A 25 4.66 20.48 -19.16
CA LEU A 25 5.87 20.98 -19.81
C LEU A 25 5.80 20.66 -21.30
N THR A 26 6.13 21.63 -22.15
CA THR A 26 6.31 21.44 -23.59
C THR A 26 7.71 21.86 -24.02
N CYS A 27 8.24 21.25 -25.08
CA CYS A 27 9.45 21.65 -25.78
C CYS A 27 9.12 21.75 -27.27
N GLU A 28 9.32 22.92 -27.89
CA GLU A 28 8.96 23.19 -29.30
C GLU A 28 7.50 22.80 -29.66
N GLY A 29 6.59 22.89 -28.68
CA GLY A 29 5.18 22.50 -28.83
C GLY A 29 4.87 21.00 -28.60
N LYS A 30 5.87 20.13 -28.45
CA LYS A 30 5.67 18.73 -28.02
C LYS A 30 5.62 18.63 -26.51
N ALA A 31 4.60 17.97 -25.96
CA ALA A 31 4.50 17.72 -24.52
C ALA A 31 5.61 16.76 -24.03
N ILE A 32 6.21 17.08 -22.89
CA ILE A 32 7.19 16.27 -22.16
C ILE A 32 6.53 15.81 -20.86
N PRO A 33 6.23 14.51 -20.69
CA PRO A 33 5.61 14.01 -19.49
C PRO A 33 6.59 14.10 -18.31
N LEU A 34 6.16 14.73 -17.22
CA LEU A 34 6.85 14.76 -15.94
C LEU A 34 5.93 14.23 -14.84
N ALA A 35 6.45 13.40 -13.95
CA ALA A 35 5.72 12.99 -12.76
C ALA A 35 5.30 14.22 -11.93
N PRO A 36 4.13 14.24 -11.26
CA PRO A 36 3.60 15.46 -10.64
C PRO A 36 4.58 16.16 -9.68
N LYS A 37 5.28 15.41 -8.82
CA LYS A 37 6.26 15.96 -7.88
C LYS A 37 7.57 16.42 -8.54
N VAL A 38 7.89 15.88 -9.71
CA VAL A 38 9.04 16.30 -10.52
C VAL A 38 8.70 17.62 -11.22
N LEU A 39 7.47 17.79 -11.70
CA LEU A 39 6.96 19.05 -12.22
C LEU A 39 6.83 20.13 -11.13
N ASP A 40 6.35 19.78 -9.92
CA ASP A 40 6.36 20.68 -8.76
C ASP A 40 7.80 21.17 -8.47
N THR A 41 8.78 20.24 -8.51
CA THR A 41 10.21 20.56 -8.30
C THR A 41 10.73 21.52 -9.38
N LEU A 42 10.32 21.34 -10.64
CA LEU A 42 10.67 22.25 -11.72
C LEU A 42 10.06 23.63 -11.52
N LEU A 43 8.77 23.69 -11.17
CA LEU A 43 8.06 24.95 -10.95
C LEU A 43 8.74 25.79 -9.85
N VAL A 44 9.05 25.18 -8.69
CA VAL A 44 9.74 25.89 -7.59
C VAL A 44 11.12 26.39 -8.01
N LEU A 45 11.86 25.64 -8.84
CA LEU A 45 13.17 26.03 -9.36
C LEU A 45 13.06 27.17 -10.41
N VAL A 46 12.07 27.11 -11.29
CA VAL A 46 11.78 28.10 -12.34
C VAL A 46 11.31 29.43 -11.74
N GLU A 47 10.43 29.39 -10.74
CA GLU A 47 9.97 30.56 -9.98
C GLU A 47 11.08 31.24 -9.18
N ASN A 48 12.10 30.48 -8.79
CA ASN A 48 13.30 30.96 -8.09
C ASN A 48 14.54 31.00 -9.02
N GLN A 49 14.35 31.30 -10.31
CA GLN A 49 15.45 31.40 -11.28
C GLN A 49 16.63 32.25 -10.79
N GLY A 50 17.86 31.81 -11.05
CA GLY A 50 19.10 32.46 -10.62
C GLY A 50 19.42 32.34 -9.12
N ARG A 51 18.44 32.08 -8.26
CA ARG A 51 18.64 31.89 -6.81
C ARG A 51 19.14 30.47 -6.53
N VAL A 52 20.07 30.35 -5.57
CA VAL A 52 20.41 29.05 -4.99
C VAL A 52 19.33 28.69 -3.97
N MET A 53 18.55 27.66 -4.29
CA MET A 53 17.57 27.08 -3.39
C MET A 53 18.25 26.02 -2.54
N GLU A 54 18.22 26.21 -1.22
CA GLU A 54 18.84 25.25 -0.30
C GLU A 54 17.99 23.98 -0.19
N LYS A 55 18.62 22.83 0.06
CA LYS A 55 17.90 21.54 0.08
C LYS A 55 16.74 21.55 1.08
N ASP A 56 16.98 22.02 2.30
CA ASP A 56 15.94 22.12 3.34
C ASP A 56 14.80 23.07 2.98
N GLU A 57 15.08 24.11 2.18
CA GLU A 57 14.07 25.05 1.68
C GLU A 57 13.20 24.37 0.61
N LEU A 58 13.83 23.68 -0.35
CA LEU A 58 13.13 22.89 -1.37
C LEU A 58 12.28 21.77 -0.75
N LEU A 59 12.82 21.03 0.23
CA LEU A 59 12.07 19.97 0.91
C LEU A 59 10.82 20.54 1.59
N LYS A 60 10.93 21.67 2.31
CA LYS A 60 9.79 22.32 2.98
C LYS A 60 8.74 22.88 2.01
N ILE A 61 9.15 23.40 0.85
CA ILE A 61 8.20 23.93 -0.13
C ILE A 61 7.44 22.79 -0.82
N LEU A 62 8.13 21.70 -1.18
CA LEU A 62 7.56 20.58 -1.91
C LEU A 62 6.79 19.58 -1.01
N TRP A 63 7.12 19.56 0.28
CA TRP A 63 6.55 18.71 1.34
C TRP A 63 6.40 19.48 2.67
N PRO A 64 5.47 20.45 2.78
CA PRO A 64 5.35 21.33 3.95
C PRO A 64 5.02 20.60 5.27
N ASP A 65 4.23 19.53 5.19
CA ASP A 65 3.74 18.77 6.35
C ASP A 65 4.44 17.40 6.49
N THR A 66 5.69 17.26 6.03
CA THR A 66 6.33 15.95 5.85
C THR A 66 7.86 16.01 5.88
N CYS A 67 8.49 15.06 6.58
CA CYS A 67 9.94 14.85 6.52
C CYS A 67 10.28 13.81 5.44
N VAL A 68 11.12 14.19 4.48
CA VAL A 68 11.62 13.36 3.36
C VAL A 68 13.14 13.50 3.21
N GLU A 69 13.81 12.43 2.77
CA GLU A 69 15.26 12.44 2.54
C GLU A 69 15.68 13.34 1.37
N GLU A 70 16.87 13.94 1.45
CA GLU A 70 17.54 14.66 0.34
C GLU A 70 17.78 13.79 -0.91
N SER A 71 17.78 12.46 -0.75
CA SER A 71 17.91 11.48 -1.83
C SER A 71 16.79 11.64 -2.86
N ASN A 72 15.56 11.94 -2.43
CA ASN A 72 14.41 12.21 -3.30
C ASN A 72 14.63 13.43 -4.20
N LEU A 73 15.11 14.55 -3.63
CA LEU A 73 15.48 15.74 -4.39
C LEU A 73 16.55 15.44 -5.44
N THR A 74 17.53 14.60 -5.09
CA THR A 74 18.62 14.20 -5.99
C THR A 74 18.07 13.37 -7.16
N THR A 75 17.15 12.46 -6.90
CA THR A 75 16.43 11.68 -7.93
C THR A 75 15.60 12.59 -8.84
N TYR A 76 14.80 13.51 -8.28
CA TYR A 76 13.95 14.40 -9.08
C TYR A 76 14.78 15.38 -9.93
N VAL A 77 15.86 15.97 -9.39
CA VAL A 77 16.77 16.80 -10.18
C VAL A 77 17.47 15.98 -11.29
N SER A 78 17.77 14.70 -11.05
CA SER A 78 18.28 13.80 -12.09
C SER A 78 17.26 13.56 -13.21
N GLN A 79 15.99 13.35 -12.86
CA GLN A 79 14.90 13.22 -13.84
C GLN A 79 14.67 14.51 -14.63
N LEU A 80 14.66 15.67 -13.96
CA LEU A 80 14.55 16.98 -14.63
C LEU A 80 15.72 17.23 -15.58
N ARG A 81 16.96 16.98 -15.15
CA ARG A 81 18.14 17.08 -16.03
C ARG A 81 18.05 16.16 -17.25
N LYS A 82 17.42 14.99 -17.13
CA LYS A 82 17.20 14.10 -18.27
C LYS A 82 16.15 14.67 -19.22
N ALA A 83 14.96 15.03 -18.70
CA ALA A 83 13.85 15.56 -19.49
C ALA A 83 14.19 16.90 -20.20
N LEU A 84 14.96 17.76 -19.53
CA LEU A 84 15.46 19.01 -20.08
C LEU A 84 16.65 18.83 -21.04
N ASN A 85 17.17 17.61 -21.23
CA ASN A 85 18.32 17.34 -22.09
C ASN A 85 18.02 16.38 -23.25
N GLU A 86 16.75 16.08 -23.54
CA GLU A 86 16.37 15.14 -24.61
C GLU A 86 16.77 15.64 -26.02
N ASN A 87 16.84 16.96 -26.23
CA ASN A 87 17.30 17.59 -27.47
C ASN A 87 18.80 17.98 -27.44
N GLY A 88 19.54 17.66 -26.37
CA GLY A 88 20.97 17.97 -26.22
C GLY A 88 21.33 19.41 -25.83
N GLU A 89 20.35 20.33 -25.74
CA GLU A 89 20.61 21.74 -25.40
C GLU A 89 20.56 22.07 -23.90
N GLY A 90 19.74 21.39 -23.09
CA GLY A 90 19.57 21.73 -21.67
C GLY A 90 20.61 21.14 -20.72
N GLN A 91 21.80 20.82 -21.21
CA GLN A 91 22.96 20.43 -20.40
C GLN A 91 23.51 21.64 -19.61
N GLY A 92 22.75 22.12 -18.63
CA GLY A 92 23.16 23.25 -17.78
C GLY A 92 22.06 23.87 -16.91
N TYR A 93 20.77 23.72 -17.27
CA TYR A 93 19.66 24.48 -16.66
C TYR A 93 19.47 24.26 -15.15
N ILE A 94 19.91 23.13 -14.60
CA ILE A 94 19.93 22.90 -13.15
C ILE A 94 21.35 22.62 -12.72
N GLU A 95 21.93 23.55 -11.98
CA GLU A 95 23.26 23.47 -11.38
C GLU A 95 23.17 22.89 -9.97
N THR A 96 24.11 22.03 -9.58
CA THR A 96 24.25 21.57 -8.19
C THR A 96 25.31 22.41 -7.50
N ILE A 97 24.92 23.13 -6.45
CA ILE A 97 25.85 23.85 -5.57
C ILE A 97 26.25 22.90 -4.43
N PRO A 98 27.51 22.41 -4.38
CA PRO A 98 27.93 21.40 -3.41
C PRO A 98 27.62 21.82 -1.98
N ARG A 99 27.03 20.89 -1.20
CA ARG A 99 26.63 21.09 0.22
C ARG A 99 25.62 22.22 0.49
N ARG A 100 24.97 22.81 -0.52
CA ARG A 100 23.88 23.78 -0.33
C ARG A 100 22.56 23.37 -0.98
N GLY A 101 22.57 23.04 -2.27
CA GLY A 101 21.34 22.72 -2.99
C GLY A 101 21.47 22.92 -4.49
N TYR A 102 20.43 23.50 -5.10
CA TYR A 102 20.28 23.57 -6.55
C TYR A 102 19.97 25.01 -6.99
N ARG A 103 20.38 25.36 -8.21
CA ARG A 103 20.07 26.63 -8.86
C ARG A 103 19.54 26.38 -10.26
N PHE A 104 18.44 27.04 -10.61
CA PHE A 104 17.99 27.11 -11.99
C PHE A 104 18.74 28.25 -12.70
N THR A 105 19.36 27.95 -13.83
CA THR A 105 20.32 28.83 -14.52
C THR A 105 19.84 29.35 -15.87
N ALA A 106 18.70 28.85 -16.37
CA ALA A 106 18.09 29.35 -17.60
C ALA A 106 17.42 30.71 -17.34
N ASP A 107 17.46 31.61 -18.33
CA ASP A 107 16.66 32.82 -18.33
C ASP A 107 15.18 32.45 -18.55
N VAL A 108 14.35 32.61 -17.51
CA VAL A 108 12.90 32.37 -17.56
C VAL A 108 12.17 33.67 -17.88
N LYS A 109 11.40 33.66 -18.96
CA LYS A 109 10.41 34.69 -19.29
C LYS A 109 9.05 34.27 -18.77
N MET A 110 8.34 35.21 -18.14
CA MET A 110 6.97 35.00 -17.68
C MET A 110 6.01 35.70 -18.66
N THR A 111 5.17 34.92 -19.33
CA THR A 111 4.21 35.40 -20.33
C THR A 111 2.79 35.27 -19.78
N GLN A 112 1.98 36.32 -19.88
CA GLN A 112 0.57 36.28 -19.48
C GLN A 112 -0.27 35.75 -20.65
N SER A 113 -1.06 34.69 -20.41
CA SER A 113 -1.99 34.20 -21.41
C SER A 113 -3.23 35.10 -21.45
N GLN A 114 -3.41 35.87 -22.53
CA GLN A 114 -4.71 36.43 -22.88
C GLN A 114 -5.47 35.39 -23.70
N VAL A 115 -6.51 34.81 -23.10
CA VAL A 115 -7.50 34.02 -23.84
C VAL A 115 -8.35 35.00 -24.64
N GLU A 116 -8.08 35.10 -25.95
CA GLU A 116 -9.03 35.69 -26.90
C GLU A 116 -10.13 34.66 -27.20
N ASP A 117 -11.37 35.02 -26.89
CA ASP A 117 -12.55 34.20 -27.22
C ASP A 117 -12.72 34.11 -28.75
N ILE A 118 -12.33 32.97 -29.34
CA ILE A 118 -12.65 32.66 -30.74
C ILE A 118 -14.16 32.39 -30.86
N LEU A 119 -14.88 33.39 -31.35
CA LEU A 119 -16.29 33.28 -31.72
C LEU A 119 -16.50 32.23 -32.82
N ILE A 120 -17.06 31.08 -32.46
CA ILE A 120 -17.78 30.20 -33.40
C ILE A 120 -19.28 30.45 -33.19
N HIS A 121 -19.97 30.87 -34.24
CA HIS A 121 -21.35 31.35 -34.16
C HIS A 121 -22.32 30.44 -34.96
N GLU A 122 -23.40 30.01 -34.30
CA GLU A 122 -24.59 29.31 -34.85
C GLU A 122 -24.34 27.93 -35.51
N ARG A 123 -25.23 26.93 -35.50
CA ARG A 123 -26.61 26.70 -34.99
C ARG A 123 -26.74 25.15 -34.91
N THR A 124 -27.55 24.47 -34.09
CA THR A 124 -28.95 24.67 -33.66
C THR A 124 -29.19 23.80 -32.42
N ASN A 125 -29.90 24.29 -31.39
CA ASN A 125 -30.45 23.44 -30.33
C ASN A 125 -31.97 23.36 -30.50
N THR A 126 -32.47 22.19 -30.92
CA THR A 126 -33.92 21.93 -30.99
C THR A 126 -34.44 21.58 -29.60
N ARG A 127 -35.18 22.49 -28.96
CA ARG A 127 -35.97 22.19 -27.77
C ARG A 127 -37.22 21.41 -28.16
N ILE A 128 -37.41 20.23 -27.58
CA ILE A 128 -38.72 19.56 -27.57
C ILE A 128 -39.51 20.15 -26.41
N LEU A 129 -40.66 20.75 -26.72
CA LEU A 129 -41.70 21.06 -25.76
C LEU A 129 -42.53 19.80 -25.54
N ILE A 130 -42.75 19.44 -24.28
CA ILE A 130 -43.84 18.55 -23.88
C ILE A 130 -44.78 19.43 -23.07
N GLU A 131 -45.99 19.57 -23.60
CA GLU A 131 -47.12 20.28 -23.01
C GLU A 131 -48.08 19.20 -22.55
N GLU A 132 -48.45 19.19 -21.27
CA GLU A 132 -49.36 18.18 -20.72
C GLU A 132 -50.53 18.89 -20.02
N GLU A 133 -51.74 18.55 -20.46
CA GLU A 133 -52.99 19.26 -20.20
C GLU A 133 -53.77 18.58 -19.07
N ILE A 134 -54.43 19.36 -18.21
CA ILE A 134 -55.23 18.84 -17.08
C ILE A 134 -56.69 18.68 -17.52
N THR A 135 -57.35 17.60 -17.11
CA THR A 135 -58.83 17.50 -17.10
C THR A 135 -59.28 16.65 -15.91
N ASP A 136 -60.40 17.06 -15.29
CA ASP A 136 -61.01 16.51 -14.06
C ASP A 136 -61.62 15.09 -14.28
N GLN A 137 -62.07 14.28 -13.29
CA GLN A 137 -62.94 14.60 -12.14
C GLN A 137 -63.20 13.35 -11.24
N GLU A 138 -63.39 13.58 -9.93
CA GLU A 138 -64.20 12.79 -8.94
C GLU A 138 -63.84 11.31 -8.56
N PRO A 139 -64.15 10.84 -7.31
CA PRO A 139 -65.54 10.56 -6.87
C PRO A 139 -65.91 10.86 -5.39
N GLU A 140 -67.21 10.68 -5.10
CA GLU A 140 -67.92 10.93 -3.83
C GLU A 140 -67.96 9.77 -2.80
N SER A 141 -68.38 10.14 -1.58
CA SER A 141 -69.10 9.35 -0.54
C SER A 141 -68.34 8.69 0.64
N ASN A 142 -68.80 9.07 1.84
CA ASN A 142 -68.43 8.64 3.21
C ASN A 142 -69.43 7.51 3.68
N PRO A 143 -69.37 6.84 4.87
CA PRO A 143 -69.16 7.42 6.21
C PRO A 143 -68.23 6.67 7.21
N GLU A 144 -67.38 7.43 7.92
CA GLU A 144 -67.40 7.72 9.39
C GLU A 144 -68.29 6.84 10.34
N PRO A 145 -68.03 6.72 11.68
CA PRO A 145 -67.53 7.85 12.50
C PRO A 145 -66.60 7.63 13.73
N PHE A 146 -66.14 8.78 14.26
CA PHE A 146 -65.82 9.17 15.66
C PHE A 146 -64.37 9.63 16.00
N ALA A 147 -64.08 10.92 15.74
CA ALA A 147 -63.85 12.02 16.73
C ALA A 147 -62.82 11.84 17.88
N GLU A 148 -62.09 12.83 18.41
CA GLU A 148 -61.89 14.30 18.21
C GLU A 148 -60.70 14.74 19.12
N SER A 149 -60.09 15.94 19.14
CA SER A 149 -59.95 17.13 18.26
C SER A 149 -58.60 17.80 18.63
N LEU A 150 -57.73 18.18 17.67
CA LEU A 150 -57.57 19.47 16.98
C LEU A 150 -56.97 20.66 17.78
N ILE A 151 -56.24 21.51 17.04
CA ILE A 151 -55.23 22.48 17.49
C ILE A 151 -55.71 23.91 17.20
N LEU A 152 -55.34 24.93 18.01
CA LEU A 152 -54.80 26.23 17.53
C LEU A 152 -54.44 27.24 18.65
N ASN A 153 -53.31 27.94 18.44
CA ASN A 153 -52.92 29.23 19.03
C ASN A 153 -53.84 30.36 18.50
N PRO A 154 -53.94 31.61 19.06
CA PRO A 154 -52.77 32.40 19.52
C PRO A 154 -52.97 33.52 20.60
N LEU A 155 -51.84 34.14 20.97
CA LEU A 155 -51.60 35.58 21.27
C LEU A 155 -52.35 36.38 22.38
N GLU A 156 -51.54 37.25 23.01
CA GLU A 156 -51.83 38.56 23.63
C GLU A 156 -52.39 38.75 25.08
N GLN A 157 -51.56 39.50 25.84
CA GLN A 157 -51.83 40.63 26.74
C GLN A 157 -52.69 40.48 28.04
N LEU A 158 -52.05 40.93 29.13
CA LEU A 158 -52.55 41.36 30.45
C LEU A 158 -53.77 42.32 30.35
N PRO A 159 -54.70 42.43 31.36
CA PRO A 159 -54.30 42.84 32.73
C PRO A 159 -55.21 42.55 33.97
N GLN A 160 -54.66 42.87 35.15
CA GLN A 160 -55.30 43.50 36.34
C GLN A 160 -56.50 42.89 37.12
N LYS A 161 -56.22 42.58 38.43
CA LYS A 161 -56.90 43.10 39.67
C LYS A 161 -58.38 42.68 39.93
N THR A 162 -58.91 42.47 41.16
CA THR A 162 -58.62 43.06 42.50
C THR A 162 -59.27 42.25 43.65
N THR A 163 -58.66 42.21 44.86
CA THR A 163 -59.27 42.01 46.23
C THR A 163 -60.09 40.74 46.53
N ALA A 164 -60.22 40.22 47.77
CA ALA A 164 -59.87 40.63 49.16
C ALA A 164 -59.72 39.34 50.03
N LEU A 165 -59.31 39.28 51.33
CA LEU A 165 -58.93 40.24 52.38
C LEU A 165 -58.15 39.47 53.50
N SER A 166 -57.23 40.14 54.23
CA SER A 166 -56.67 39.89 55.61
C SER A 166 -56.64 38.46 56.22
N ILE A 167 -55.56 38.02 56.90
CA ILE A 167 -55.09 38.47 58.24
C ILE A 167 -53.56 38.25 58.42
N SER A 168 -52.91 39.02 59.31
CA SER A 168 -51.46 38.97 59.69
C SER A 168 -51.32 38.62 61.20
N PRO A 169 -50.13 38.38 61.85
CA PRO A 169 -48.86 39.12 61.72
C PRO A 169 -47.57 38.21 61.79
N PRO A 170 -46.41 38.57 62.40
CA PRO A 170 -45.17 38.84 61.64
C PRO A 170 -43.96 37.93 61.98
N PHE A 171 -42.84 38.02 61.23
CA PHE A 171 -41.47 38.32 61.74
C PHE A 171 -40.31 38.14 60.72
N SER A 172 -39.38 39.12 60.72
CA SER A 172 -37.98 39.09 60.24
C SER A 172 -37.66 39.00 58.71
N GLN A 173 -37.06 40.07 58.17
CA GLN A 173 -36.38 40.10 56.86
C GLN A 173 -34.88 40.45 56.99
N THR A 174 -34.02 39.51 57.39
CA THR A 174 -32.56 39.78 57.43
C THR A 174 -31.66 38.59 57.06
N ARG A 175 -32.10 37.67 56.18
CA ARG A 175 -31.25 36.55 55.71
C ARG A 175 -31.16 36.30 54.19
N LYS A 176 -32.07 36.83 53.35
CA LYS A 176 -32.09 36.49 51.90
C LYS A 176 -31.02 37.16 51.01
N LYS A 177 -30.39 38.26 51.42
CA LYS A 177 -29.40 38.96 50.57
C LYS A 177 -27.98 38.37 50.60
N ILE A 178 -27.58 37.72 51.71
CA ILE A 178 -26.24 37.12 51.82
C ILE A 178 -26.17 35.78 51.07
N GLY A 179 -27.23 34.95 51.14
CA GLY A 179 -27.27 33.65 50.46
C GLY A 179 -27.09 33.73 48.94
N VAL A 180 -27.73 34.72 48.28
CA VAL A 180 -27.61 34.91 46.83
C VAL A 180 -26.18 35.32 46.44
N ALA A 181 -25.57 36.24 47.19
CA ALA A 181 -24.19 36.68 46.92
C ALA A 181 -23.16 35.55 47.08
N VAL A 182 -23.32 34.71 48.12
CA VAL A 182 -22.44 33.54 48.33
C VAL A 182 -22.62 32.51 47.22
N VAL A 183 -23.86 32.18 46.82
CA VAL A 183 -24.11 31.23 45.71
C VAL A 183 -23.54 31.76 44.38
N THR A 184 -23.64 33.07 44.12
CA THR A 184 -23.06 33.70 42.93
C THR A 184 -21.52 33.65 42.95
N CYS A 185 -20.90 33.96 44.09
CA CYS A 185 -19.43 33.87 44.22
C CYS A 185 -18.93 32.41 44.09
N CYS A 186 -19.64 31.44 44.69
CA CYS A 186 -19.29 30.03 44.56
C CYS A 186 -19.45 29.52 43.12
N SER A 187 -20.51 29.91 42.41
CA SER A 187 -20.70 29.52 40.99
C SER A 187 -19.67 30.17 40.06
N VAL A 188 -19.33 31.45 40.27
CA VAL A 188 -18.22 32.11 39.55
C VAL A 188 -16.88 31.43 39.87
N ALA A 189 -16.62 31.04 41.12
CA ALA A 189 -15.40 30.32 41.50
C ALA A 189 -15.34 28.92 40.88
N ILE A 190 -16.46 28.20 40.80
CA ILE A 190 -16.54 26.88 40.13
C ILE A 190 -16.32 27.03 38.62
N VAL A 191 -16.90 28.04 37.97
CA VAL A 191 -16.68 28.31 36.54
C VAL A 191 -15.22 28.72 36.28
N ALA A 192 -14.65 29.60 37.10
CA ALA A 192 -13.25 30.00 36.99
C ALA A 192 -12.29 28.83 37.24
N PHE A 193 -12.60 27.95 38.20
CA PHE A 193 -11.83 26.73 38.46
C PHE A 193 -11.99 25.70 37.34
N GLY A 194 -13.18 25.58 36.75
CA GLY A 194 -13.44 24.78 35.56
C GLY A 194 -12.66 25.26 34.33
N ILE A 195 -12.64 26.58 34.08
CA ILE A 195 -11.83 27.21 33.03
C ILE A 195 -10.34 27.05 33.32
N TYR A 196 -9.89 27.17 34.57
CA TYR A 196 -8.49 26.94 34.95
C TYR A 196 -8.07 25.47 34.75
N LEU A 197 -8.94 24.51 35.09
CA LEU A 197 -8.71 23.09 34.83
C LEU A 197 -8.76 22.77 33.33
N TRP A 198 -9.67 23.40 32.57
CA TRP A 198 -9.73 23.28 31.11
C TRP A 198 -8.45 23.83 30.46
N ASN A 199 -8.04 25.04 30.82
CA ASN A 199 -6.82 25.67 30.31
C ASN A 199 -5.56 24.94 30.76
N LYS A 200 -5.53 24.32 31.95
CA LYS A 200 -4.44 23.41 32.35
C LYS A 200 -4.48 22.09 31.58
N ARG A 201 -5.65 21.54 31.28
CA ARG A 201 -5.81 20.34 30.46
C ARG A 201 -5.36 20.59 29.03
N GLU A 202 -5.77 21.69 28.42
CA GLU A 202 -5.27 22.13 27.11
C GLU A 202 -3.77 22.46 27.15
N ALA A 203 -3.28 23.16 28.16
CA ALA A 203 -1.84 23.40 28.31
C ALA A 203 -1.02 22.15 28.72
N LEU A 204 -1.67 21.01 28.98
CA LEU A 204 -1.03 19.69 29.15
C LEU A 204 -1.12 18.86 27.87
N ILE A 205 -2.25 18.93 27.15
CA ILE A 205 -2.45 18.30 25.83
C ILE A 205 -1.54 18.96 24.79
N ASN A 206 -1.58 20.29 24.69
CA ASN A 206 -0.83 21.10 23.72
C ASN A 206 0.66 21.26 24.09
N LYS A 207 1.12 20.63 25.19
CA LYS A 207 2.55 20.55 25.56
C LYS A 207 3.17 19.20 25.22
N VAL A 208 2.39 18.27 24.67
CA VAL A 208 2.90 17.11 23.97
C VAL A 208 3.26 17.57 22.57
N THR A 209 4.55 17.80 22.32
CA THR A 209 5.08 17.79 20.96
C THR A 209 4.65 16.49 20.29
N SER A 210 3.97 16.59 19.14
CA SER A 210 3.66 15.41 18.34
C SER A 210 4.99 14.70 18.05
N PRO A 211 5.15 13.41 18.41
CA PRO A 211 6.38 12.70 18.08
C PRO A 211 6.64 12.77 16.57
N PHE A 212 7.89 12.57 16.16
CA PHE A 212 8.36 12.61 14.76
C PHE A 212 8.54 13.99 14.11
N GLN A 213 8.17 15.12 14.75
CA GLN A 213 8.36 16.47 14.18
C GLN A 213 9.81 16.84 13.80
N ARG A 214 10.83 16.17 14.35
CA ARG A 214 12.25 16.38 14.04
C ARG A 214 13.02 15.09 13.76
N MET A 215 12.33 14.10 13.18
CA MET A 215 12.95 12.78 13.01
C MET A 215 14.21 12.81 12.13
N THR A 216 15.19 11.97 12.48
CA THR A 216 16.41 11.72 11.71
C THR A 216 16.46 10.28 11.26
N ILE A 217 16.72 10.04 9.97
CA ILE A 217 16.89 8.70 9.39
C ILE A 217 18.38 8.42 9.19
N ASN A 218 18.87 7.30 9.73
CA ASN A 218 20.26 6.86 9.62
C ASN A 218 20.34 5.44 9.03
N LYS A 219 20.99 5.30 7.87
CA LYS A 219 21.21 3.98 7.24
C LYS A 219 22.31 3.19 7.96
N LEU A 220 21.97 2.00 8.46
CA LEU A 220 22.85 1.18 9.31
C LEU A 220 23.60 0.09 8.52
N THR A 221 23.00 -0.45 7.45
CA THR A 221 23.57 -1.50 6.59
C THR A 221 23.60 -1.06 5.12
N THR A 222 24.39 -1.78 4.31
CA THR A 222 24.48 -1.57 2.85
C THR A 222 24.55 -2.91 2.10
N ASP A 223 23.98 -3.96 2.68
CA ASP A 223 24.08 -5.33 2.18
C ASP A 223 22.93 -5.67 1.20
N GLY A 224 21.84 -4.89 1.25
CA GLY A 224 20.67 -5.01 0.36
C GLY A 224 19.84 -6.29 0.52
N ARG A 225 20.28 -7.25 1.33
CA ARG A 225 19.74 -8.63 1.41
C ARG A 225 19.15 -8.94 2.78
N ILE A 226 18.64 -7.92 3.46
CA ILE A 226 18.17 -8.02 4.86
C ILE A 226 16.64 -7.95 4.90
N PRO A 227 15.90 -9.08 4.98
CA PRO A 227 14.45 -9.05 5.00
C PRO A 227 13.84 -8.66 6.35
N LEU A 228 14.60 -8.77 7.46
CA LEU A 228 14.10 -8.62 8.83
C LEU A 228 15.16 -8.00 9.74
N ALA A 229 14.75 -7.10 10.65
CA ALA A 229 15.61 -6.51 11.67
C ALA A 229 14.85 -6.19 12.96
N THR A 230 15.56 -6.17 14.09
CA THR A 230 15.04 -5.81 15.42
C THR A 230 16.12 -5.12 16.25
N ILE A 231 15.75 -4.14 17.09
CA ILE A 231 16.70 -3.36 17.90
C ILE A 231 16.68 -3.81 19.37
N SER A 232 17.84 -3.79 20.03
CA SER A 232 17.96 -4.10 21.45
C SER A 232 17.22 -3.10 22.33
N PRO A 233 16.71 -3.49 23.51
CA PRO A 233 16.01 -2.57 24.41
C PRO A 233 16.81 -1.33 24.82
N ASP A 234 18.16 -1.40 24.79
CA ASP A 234 19.05 -0.27 25.07
C ASP A 234 19.51 0.53 23.84
N GLY A 235 19.11 0.12 22.62
CA GLY A 235 19.43 0.80 21.36
C GLY A 235 20.87 0.62 20.85
N LYS A 236 21.70 -0.18 21.50
CA LYS A 236 23.12 -0.35 21.12
C LYS A 236 23.37 -1.39 20.03
N TYR A 237 22.42 -2.31 19.83
CA TYR A 237 22.56 -3.40 18.88
C TYR A 237 21.30 -3.57 18.04
N VAL A 238 21.49 -4.02 16.81
CA VAL A 238 20.44 -4.54 15.94
C VAL A 238 20.77 -5.99 15.62
N VAL A 239 19.81 -6.89 15.76
CA VAL A 239 19.86 -8.19 15.10
C VAL A 239 19.10 -8.10 13.80
N HIS A 240 19.67 -8.66 12.74
CA HIS A 240 19.02 -8.79 11.45
C HIS A 240 19.19 -10.19 10.88
N VAL A 241 18.25 -10.57 10.00
CA VAL A 241 18.37 -11.76 9.15
C VAL A 241 19.13 -11.37 7.90
N LEU A 242 20.11 -12.17 7.48
CA LEU A 242 20.75 -12.05 6.16
C LEU A 242 20.25 -13.19 5.26
N GLN A 243 19.86 -12.85 4.02
CA GLN A 243 19.34 -13.79 3.03
C GLN A 243 20.41 -14.18 1.99
N ASP A 244 20.86 -15.43 2.04
CA ASP A 244 21.79 -16.06 1.10
C ASP A 244 21.11 -17.29 0.47
N VAL A 245 20.13 -17.05 -0.41
CA VAL A 245 19.19 -18.07 -0.96
C VAL A 245 19.90 -19.38 -1.34
N PRO A 246 19.47 -20.55 -0.82
CA PRO A 246 18.26 -20.79 -0.02
C PRO A 246 18.39 -20.50 1.48
N ASN A 247 19.59 -20.19 1.97
CA ASN A 247 19.88 -20.09 3.39
C ASN A 247 19.52 -18.72 3.97
N GLN A 248 19.19 -18.69 5.26
CA GLN A 248 19.13 -17.50 6.09
C GLN A 248 20.06 -17.66 7.30
N SER A 249 20.61 -16.55 7.79
CA SER A 249 21.47 -16.48 8.99
C SER A 249 21.08 -15.30 9.88
N LEU A 250 21.46 -15.33 11.16
CA LEU A 250 21.25 -14.21 12.09
C LEU A 250 22.56 -13.50 12.40
N TRP A 251 22.53 -12.17 12.33
CA TRP A 251 23.67 -11.29 12.53
C TRP A 251 23.35 -10.20 13.55
N LEU A 252 24.22 -10.05 14.53
CA LEU A 252 24.24 -8.95 15.49
C LEU A 252 25.14 -7.83 14.94
N ARG A 253 24.67 -6.59 14.93
CA ARG A 253 25.42 -5.39 14.53
C ARG A 253 25.32 -4.32 15.60
N GLN A 254 26.43 -3.66 15.92
CA GLN A 254 26.43 -2.52 16.83
C GLN A 254 25.88 -1.27 16.11
N THR A 255 25.07 -0.45 16.77
CA THR A 255 24.46 0.75 16.14
C THR A 255 25.45 1.92 15.98
N SER A 256 26.48 1.98 16.82
CA SER A 256 27.48 3.05 16.81
C SER A 256 28.77 2.75 16.03
N THR A 257 28.90 1.55 15.45
CA THR A 257 30.09 1.14 14.67
C THR A 257 29.67 0.27 13.48
N THR A 258 30.59 -0.04 12.58
CA THR A 258 30.36 -1.01 11.50
C THR A 258 30.57 -2.46 11.94
N SER A 259 30.79 -2.73 13.24
CA SER A 259 31.05 -4.07 13.77
C SER A 259 29.81 -4.97 13.70
N SER A 260 30.00 -6.16 13.14
CA SER A 260 28.95 -7.17 12.99
C SER A 260 29.49 -8.59 13.23
N MET A 261 28.67 -9.44 13.82
CA MET A 261 28.97 -10.83 14.17
C MET A 261 27.79 -11.73 13.81
N GLN A 262 28.08 -12.86 13.16
CA GLN A 262 27.09 -13.90 12.93
C GLN A 262 26.80 -14.63 14.26
N ILE A 263 25.54 -14.65 14.70
CA ILE A 263 25.10 -15.31 15.94
C ILE A 263 24.40 -16.65 15.68
N VAL A 264 23.85 -16.86 14.48
CA VAL A 264 23.37 -18.18 14.01
C VAL A 264 23.83 -18.42 12.58
N SER A 265 24.45 -19.58 12.33
CA SER A 265 25.01 -19.97 11.04
C SER A 265 23.95 -20.10 9.93
N PRO A 266 24.33 -19.92 8.65
CA PRO A 266 23.41 -20.07 7.52
C PRO A 266 22.81 -21.47 7.45
N ALA A 267 21.48 -21.54 7.36
CA ALA A 267 20.73 -22.78 7.19
C ALA A 267 19.52 -22.56 6.26
N PRO A 268 19.02 -23.60 5.56
CA PRO A 268 17.87 -23.51 4.65
C PRO A 268 16.54 -23.48 5.42
N VAL A 269 16.37 -22.46 6.26
CA VAL A 269 15.20 -22.22 7.11
C VAL A 269 14.61 -20.85 6.82
N ARG A 270 13.30 -20.69 7.07
CA ARG A 270 12.63 -19.38 7.04
C ARG A 270 12.48 -18.86 8.47
N TYR A 271 13.11 -17.73 8.77
CA TYR A 271 12.90 -16.98 10.01
C TYR A 271 11.66 -16.09 9.92
N LEU A 272 10.97 -15.90 11.05
CA LEU A 272 10.11 -14.73 11.32
C LEU A 272 10.94 -13.62 12.02
N SER A 273 10.41 -12.41 12.16
CA SER A 273 11.09 -11.31 12.89
C SER A 273 11.59 -11.77 14.26
N PRO A 274 12.89 -11.58 14.59
CA PRO A 274 13.40 -11.84 15.93
C PRO A 274 12.92 -10.81 16.96
N THR A 275 12.83 -11.23 18.22
CA THR A 275 12.42 -10.39 19.37
C THR A 275 13.44 -10.52 20.50
N TYR A 276 13.86 -9.40 21.08
CA TYR A 276 14.68 -9.40 22.31
C TYR A 276 13.83 -9.67 23.56
N SER A 277 14.40 -10.32 24.57
CA SER A 277 13.84 -10.26 25.92
C SER A 277 13.88 -8.81 26.47
N PRO A 278 12.97 -8.41 27.39
CA PRO A 278 12.91 -7.02 27.87
C PRO A 278 14.20 -6.52 28.55
N ASP A 279 14.98 -7.43 29.13
CA ASP A 279 16.30 -7.14 29.73
C ASP A 279 17.44 -7.04 28.70
N GLY A 280 17.21 -7.51 27.46
CA GLY A 280 18.19 -7.57 26.38
C GLY A 280 19.17 -8.76 26.44
N THR A 281 19.01 -9.69 27.39
CA THR A 281 19.94 -10.81 27.60
C THR A 281 19.81 -11.90 26.53
N TYR A 282 18.59 -12.12 26.02
CA TYR A 282 18.27 -13.18 25.07
C TYR A 282 17.59 -12.63 23.81
N LEU A 283 17.77 -13.37 22.72
CA LEU A 283 17.03 -13.21 21.48
C LEU A 283 16.14 -14.44 21.28
N TYR A 284 14.90 -14.20 20.89
CA TYR A 284 13.91 -15.19 20.53
C TYR A 284 13.61 -15.07 19.04
N TYR A 285 13.48 -16.20 18.35
CA TYR A 285 13.16 -16.21 16.93
C TYR A 285 12.39 -17.50 16.57
N VAL A 286 11.52 -17.41 15.57
CA VAL A 286 10.78 -18.56 15.05
C VAL A 286 11.38 -18.99 13.72
N THR A 287 11.60 -20.29 13.54
CA THR A 287 11.97 -20.89 12.26
C THR A 287 10.94 -21.91 11.81
N TYR A 288 10.64 -21.95 10.52
CA TYR A 288 9.84 -23.02 9.93
C TYR A 288 10.72 -24.15 9.39
N GLN A 289 10.34 -25.38 9.73
CA GLN A 289 10.74 -26.60 9.02
C GLN A 289 9.48 -27.29 8.52
N GLY A 290 9.27 -27.33 7.20
CA GLY A 290 7.96 -27.63 6.65
C GLY A 290 6.91 -26.60 7.09
N ASN A 291 5.75 -27.07 7.56
CA ASN A 291 4.62 -26.21 7.94
C ASN A 291 4.57 -25.85 9.44
N ILE A 292 5.48 -26.37 10.28
CA ILE A 292 5.48 -26.12 11.73
C ILE A 292 6.50 -25.03 12.06
N GLY A 293 6.03 -23.95 12.68
CA GLY A 293 6.88 -22.92 13.27
C GLY A 293 7.38 -23.35 14.66
N ALA A 294 8.69 -23.29 14.89
CA ALA A 294 9.31 -23.61 16.17
C ALA A 294 10.04 -22.39 16.74
N LEU A 295 9.79 -22.09 18.01
CA LEU A 295 10.38 -20.98 18.75
C LEU A 295 11.72 -21.41 19.38
N TYR A 296 12.76 -20.64 19.09
CA TYR A 296 14.10 -20.79 19.65
C TYR A 296 14.49 -19.58 20.49
N GLN A 297 15.34 -19.83 21.49
CA GLN A 297 16.01 -18.85 22.33
C GLN A 297 17.54 -18.99 22.14
N ILE A 298 18.25 -17.88 22.05
CA ILE A 298 19.72 -17.82 22.04
C ILE A 298 20.19 -16.64 22.92
N PRO A 299 21.34 -16.71 23.60
CA PRO A 299 21.94 -15.51 24.22
C PRO A 299 22.17 -14.41 23.17
N ALA A 300 21.90 -13.16 23.53
CA ALA A 300 21.90 -12.03 22.59
C ALA A 300 23.24 -11.78 21.87
N LEU A 301 24.36 -12.20 22.46
CA LEU A 301 25.71 -12.08 21.90
C LEU A 301 26.19 -13.35 21.16
N GLY A 302 25.28 -14.29 20.89
CA GLY A 302 25.59 -15.60 20.30
C GLY A 302 25.79 -16.70 21.35
N GLY A 303 25.73 -17.95 20.88
CA GLY A 303 25.79 -19.15 21.71
C GLY A 303 25.03 -20.31 21.05
N THR A 304 24.71 -21.34 21.81
CA THR A 304 23.92 -22.48 21.30
C THR A 304 22.42 -22.16 21.36
N PRO A 305 21.67 -22.23 20.24
CA PRO A 305 20.22 -22.09 20.26
C PRO A 305 19.53 -23.22 21.02
N ARG A 306 18.50 -22.89 21.79
CA ARG A 306 17.60 -23.83 22.47
C ARG A 306 16.20 -23.72 21.90
N LYS A 307 15.63 -24.82 21.41
CA LYS A 307 14.19 -24.91 21.08
C LYS A 307 13.38 -24.86 22.37
N LEU A 308 12.34 -24.03 22.40
CA LEU A 308 11.42 -23.91 23.54
C LEU A 308 10.10 -24.64 23.27
N ILE A 309 9.36 -24.21 22.25
CA ILE A 309 8.05 -24.77 21.87
C ILE A 309 7.90 -24.83 20.35
N GLU A 310 6.98 -25.66 19.90
CA GLU A 310 6.51 -25.76 18.52
C GLU A 310 5.10 -25.16 18.41
N ASP A 311 4.59 -25.09 17.19
CA ASP A 311 3.26 -24.56 16.88
C ASP A 311 3.12 -23.08 17.28
N VAL A 312 4.03 -22.26 16.75
CA VAL A 312 4.11 -20.80 16.93
C VAL A 312 4.18 -20.14 15.54
N ASP A 313 3.17 -19.34 15.18
CA ASP A 313 3.01 -18.80 13.82
C ASP A 313 3.31 -17.30 13.66
N SER A 314 3.73 -16.62 14.73
CA SER A 314 4.15 -15.22 14.71
C SER A 314 5.49 -15.02 15.42
N PRO A 315 6.17 -13.88 15.20
CA PRO A 315 7.10 -13.37 16.20
C PRO A 315 6.43 -13.31 17.59
N VAL A 316 7.22 -13.49 18.64
CA VAL A 316 6.72 -13.36 20.03
C VAL A 316 6.81 -11.91 20.51
N THR A 317 6.00 -11.54 21.50
CA THR A 317 6.17 -10.31 22.30
C THR A 317 6.15 -10.63 23.78
N PHE A 318 6.96 -9.93 24.58
CA PHE A 318 7.05 -10.15 26.02
C PHE A 318 6.18 -9.20 26.83
N ALA A 319 5.64 -9.67 27.94
CA ALA A 319 5.17 -8.81 29.02
C ALA A 319 6.36 -8.01 29.60
N PRO A 320 6.16 -6.82 30.18
CA PRO A 320 7.24 -5.97 30.68
C PRO A 320 8.14 -6.61 31.74
N ASP A 321 7.65 -7.63 32.46
CA ASP A 321 8.42 -8.37 33.48
C ASP A 321 9.31 -9.49 32.89
N GLY A 322 9.20 -9.76 31.58
CA GLY A 322 9.93 -10.81 30.88
C GLY A 322 9.51 -12.25 31.21
N LYS A 323 8.51 -12.46 32.08
CA LYS A 323 8.11 -13.81 32.55
C LYS A 323 7.11 -14.51 31.64
N THR A 324 6.42 -13.74 30.80
CA THR A 324 5.36 -14.22 29.91
C THR A 324 5.59 -13.65 28.52
N PHE A 325 5.34 -14.43 27.48
CA PHE A 325 5.26 -13.95 26.10
C PHE A 325 3.92 -14.30 25.44
N ALA A 326 3.58 -13.58 24.38
CA ALA A 326 2.39 -13.81 23.55
C ALA A 326 2.77 -14.02 22.07
N PHE A 327 1.94 -14.79 21.37
CA PHE A 327 2.12 -15.17 19.97
C PHE A 327 0.77 -15.55 19.32
N PHE A 328 0.73 -15.60 17.98
CA PHE A 328 -0.39 -16.17 17.23
C PHE A 328 -0.16 -17.64 16.89
N ARG A 329 -1.25 -18.40 16.86
CA ARG A 329 -1.34 -19.77 16.35
C ARG A 329 -2.52 -19.89 15.40
N TYR A 330 -2.32 -20.54 14.26
CA TYR A 330 -3.36 -20.75 13.25
C TYR A 330 -3.86 -22.19 13.23
N ASN A 331 -5.15 -22.38 13.46
CA ASN A 331 -5.79 -23.68 13.25
C ASN A 331 -6.37 -23.72 11.83
N ILE A 332 -5.81 -24.59 10.99
CA ILE A 332 -6.20 -24.74 9.58
C ILE A 332 -7.56 -25.41 9.38
N GLU A 333 -7.97 -26.31 10.28
CA GLU A 333 -9.25 -27.03 10.22
C GLU A 333 -10.42 -26.09 10.52
N ASN A 334 -10.30 -25.30 11.58
CA ASN A 334 -11.28 -24.31 12.01
C ASN A 334 -11.16 -22.96 11.28
N LYS A 335 -10.08 -22.76 10.50
CA LYS A 335 -9.72 -21.50 9.81
C LYS A 335 -9.69 -20.29 10.75
N GLU A 336 -9.12 -20.46 11.93
CA GLU A 336 -9.14 -19.48 13.01
C GLU A 336 -7.73 -19.20 13.55
N THR A 337 -7.50 -17.96 13.98
CA THR A 337 -6.23 -17.53 14.58
C THR A 337 -6.46 -17.15 16.04
N SER A 338 -5.65 -17.72 16.93
CA SER A 338 -5.72 -17.48 18.37
C SER A 338 -4.50 -16.68 18.85
N LEU A 339 -4.72 -15.67 19.69
CA LEU A 339 -3.66 -15.03 20.47
C LEU A 339 -3.47 -15.83 21.76
N ILE A 340 -2.26 -16.36 21.94
CA ILE A 340 -1.89 -17.25 23.05
C ILE A 340 -0.81 -16.56 23.88
N THR A 341 -0.90 -16.71 25.20
CA THR A 341 0.17 -16.36 26.16
C THR A 341 0.81 -17.62 26.72
N ALA A 342 2.10 -17.58 27.03
CA ALA A 342 2.86 -18.65 27.68
C ALA A 342 3.93 -18.07 28.61
N ASN A 343 4.35 -18.82 29.62
CA ASN A 343 5.54 -18.48 30.41
C ASN A 343 6.79 -18.38 29.51
N ALA A 344 7.85 -17.71 29.96
CA ALA A 344 9.11 -17.54 29.23
C ALA A 344 9.81 -18.86 28.82
N GLU A 345 9.47 -19.96 29.50
CA GLU A 345 9.93 -21.33 29.19
C GLU A 345 9.04 -22.08 28.19
N GLY A 346 7.89 -21.50 27.80
CA GLY A 346 6.90 -22.08 26.88
C GLY A 346 5.75 -22.86 27.55
N SER A 347 5.78 -22.99 28.87
CA SER A 347 4.73 -23.65 29.68
C SER A 347 3.50 -22.76 29.93
N ASN A 348 2.43 -23.33 30.49
CA ASN A 348 1.18 -22.64 30.84
C ASN A 348 0.53 -21.86 29.69
N GLN A 349 0.41 -22.50 28.52
CA GLN A 349 -0.22 -21.87 27.35
C GLN A 349 -1.71 -21.57 27.60
N LEU A 350 -2.10 -20.32 27.38
CA LEU A 350 -3.46 -19.81 27.59
C LEU A 350 -3.92 -19.01 26.36
N VAL A 351 -5.03 -19.44 25.76
CA VAL A 351 -5.73 -18.65 24.73
C VAL A 351 -6.37 -17.42 25.38
N LEU A 352 -6.01 -16.23 24.93
CA LEU A 352 -6.67 -14.98 25.32
C LEU A 352 -7.93 -14.77 24.48
N VAL A 353 -7.78 -14.72 23.16
CA VAL A 353 -8.85 -14.44 22.19
C VAL A 353 -8.62 -15.21 20.90
N THR A 354 -9.71 -15.55 20.21
CA THR A 354 -9.70 -16.25 18.91
C THR A 354 -10.52 -15.45 17.91
N ARG A 355 -10.00 -15.27 16.70
CA ARG A 355 -10.71 -14.67 15.55
C ARG A 355 -10.82 -15.71 14.44
N LYS A 356 -11.92 -15.73 13.70
CA LYS A 356 -12.19 -16.70 12.63
C LYS A 356 -12.15 -16.03 11.26
N SER A 357 -11.84 -16.79 10.21
CA SER A 357 -11.92 -16.33 8.82
C SER A 357 -13.33 -15.82 8.48
N PRO A 358 -13.50 -14.70 7.76
CA PRO A 358 -12.46 -13.90 7.09
C PRO A 358 -11.76 -12.86 7.99
N ALA A 359 -12.18 -12.70 9.24
CA ALA A 359 -11.76 -11.64 10.15
C ALA A 359 -10.55 -12.02 11.04
N ASN A 360 -9.69 -12.92 10.58
CA ASN A 360 -8.54 -13.43 11.35
C ASN A 360 -7.57 -12.31 11.81
N PHE A 361 -6.74 -12.63 12.82
CA PHE A 361 -5.52 -11.84 13.03
C PHE A 361 -4.66 -11.88 11.76
N SER A 362 -3.88 -10.83 11.52
CA SER A 362 -3.13 -10.70 10.27
C SER A 362 -2.10 -11.82 10.16
N MET A 363 -2.15 -12.54 9.05
CA MET A 363 -1.12 -13.50 8.59
C MET A 363 -0.74 -13.22 7.12
N ASP A 364 -1.27 -12.11 6.58
CA ASP A 364 -1.50 -11.89 5.17
C ASP A 364 -0.27 -11.19 4.54
N GLY A 365 0.76 -11.97 4.21
CA GLY A 365 1.99 -11.49 3.54
C GLY A 365 3.35 -11.95 4.11
N GLY A 366 3.38 -12.92 5.04
CA GLY A 366 4.63 -13.56 5.50
C GLY A 366 5.08 -13.19 6.92
N ASN A 367 6.20 -12.47 7.05
CA ASN A 367 6.98 -12.45 8.30
C ASN A 367 6.61 -11.31 9.29
N PHE A 368 5.64 -10.45 8.94
CA PHE A 368 5.47 -9.12 9.53
C PHE A 368 4.14 -8.95 10.29
N TYR A 369 3.77 -9.86 11.20
CA TYR A 369 2.52 -9.76 11.99
C TYR A 369 2.77 -10.04 13.48
N ALA A 370 3.75 -9.37 14.07
CA ALA A 370 3.97 -9.53 15.50
C ALA A 370 2.82 -8.87 16.29
N PRO A 371 2.21 -9.56 17.28
CA PRO A 371 1.54 -8.86 18.37
C PRO A 371 2.57 -8.03 19.15
N SER A 372 2.14 -6.98 19.85
CA SER A 372 3.01 -6.18 20.72
C SER A 372 2.37 -5.89 22.07
N TRP A 373 3.05 -6.25 23.15
CA TRP A 373 2.60 -6.02 24.52
C TRP A 373 2.85 -4.56 24.93
N SER A 374 1.90 -3.96 25.64
CA SER A 374 2.03 -2.61 26.18
C SER A 374 3.08 -2.54 27.30
N PRO A 375 3.86 -1.45 27.40
CA PRO A 375 4.77 -1.19 28.52
C PRO A 375 4.14 -1.27 29.92
N ASP A 376 2.82 -1.12 30.06
CA ASP A 376 2.10 -1.28 31.33
C ASP A 376 1.61 -2.72 31.61
N GLY A 377 1.81 -3.64 30.66
CA GLY A 377 1.51 -5.06 30.79
C GLY A 377 0.05 -5.46 30.59
N LYS A 378 -0.87 -4.52 30.32
CA LYS A 378 -2.33 -4.81 30.32
C LYS A 378 -2.92 -5.08 28.95
N ILE A 379 -2.28 -4.63 27.88
CA ILE A 379 -2.84 -4.64 26.53
C ILE A 379 -1.86 -5.29 25.56
N ILE A 380 -2.35 -6.09 24.63
CA ILE A 380 -1.59 -6.54 23.47
C ILE A 380 -2.21 -5.91 22.22
N ALA A 381 -1.40 -5.16 21.47
CA ALA A 381 -1.76 -4.60 20.18
C ALA A 381 -1.58 -5.66 19.09
N CYS A 382 -2.58 -5.80 18.22
CA CYS A 382 -2.60 -6.78 17.14
C CYS A 382 -3.15 -6.16 15.84
N SER A 383 -2.56 -6.47 14.70
CA SER A 383 -3.19 -6.25 13.38
C SER A 383 -4.19 -7.38 13.06
N ALA A 384 -5.37 -7.06 12.52
CA ALA A 384 -6.38 -8.05 12.12
C ALA A 384 -7.21 -7.57 10.92
N LEU A 385 -7.83 -8.50 10.20
CA LEU A 385 -8.88 -8.17 9.22
C LEU A 385 -10.15 -7.74 9.94
N ARG A 386 -10.77 -6.64 9.49
CA ARG A 386 -12.03 -6.11 9.98
C ARG A 386 -13.18 -7.09 9.71
N GLU A 387 -14.12 -7.21 10.65
CA GLU A 387 -15.23 -8.17 10.57
C GLU A 387 -16.25 -7.81 9.49
N GLN A 388 -16.59 -6.53 9.38
CA GLN A 388 -17.51 -6.03 8.37
C GLN A 388 -16.76 -5.56 7.12
N THR A 389 -17.27 -5.98 5.97
CA THR A 389 -16.86 -5.49 4.65
C THR A 389 -17.70 -4.26 4.33
N GLU A 390 -17.08 -3.16 3.90
CA GLU A 390 -17.78 -1.91 3.56
C GLU A 390 -17.66 -1.67 2.05
N ASN A 391 -18.79 -1.52 1.36
CA ASN A 391 -18.87 -1.39 -0.11
C ASN A 391 -18.04 -2.45 -0.86
N GLY A 392 -18.17 -3.73 -0.45
CA GLY A 392 -17.40 -4.84 -1.05
C GLY A 392 -15.90 -4.86 -0.69
N THR A 393 -15.36 -3.82 -0.05
CA THR A 393 -13.95 -3.73 0.33
C THR A 393 -13.71 -4.25 1.75
N ARG A 394 -12.68 -5.09 1.91
CA ARG A 394 -12.14 -5.51 3.21
C ARG A 394 -11.06 -4.55 3.70
N TYR A 395 -11.02 -4.30 5.00
CA TYR A 395 -10.01 -3.44 5.63
C TYR A 395 -9.29 -4.18 6.77
N PHE A 396 -8.15 -3.65 7.20
CA PHE A 396 -7.48 -4.05 8.43
C PHE A 396 -7.77 -3.06 9.56
N ASP A 397 -7.72 -3.58 10.79
CA ASP A 397 -7.79 -2.84 12.04
C ASP A 397 -6.54 -3.10 12.88
N VAL A 398 -6.19 -2.10 13.72
CA VAL A 398 -5.29 -2.29 14.85
C VAL A 398 -6.14 -2.44 16.11
N LEU A 399 -6.06 -3.59 16.75
CA LEU A 399 -6.86 -4.00 17.89
C LEU A 399 -6.04 -3.94 19.19
N ALA A 400 -6.65 -3.48 20.27
CA ALA A 400 -6.19 -3.66 21.64
C ALA A 400 -6.91 -4.87 22.25
N VAL A 401 -6.16 -5.91 22.60
CA VAL A 401 -6.62 -7.05 23.40
C VAL A 401 -6.27 -6.80 24.86
N ASN A 402 -7.26 -6.76 25.75
CA ASN A 402 -7.04 -6.66 27.20
C ASN A 402 -6.68 -8.05 27.74
N VAL A 403 -5.50 -8.17 28.37
CA VAL A 403 -4.95 -9.45 28.85
C VAL A 403 -5.82 -10.06 29.97
N ASN A 404 -6.35 -9.22 30.87
CA ASN A 404 -7.10 -9.68 32.04
C ASN A 404 -8.57 -9.94 31.71
N GLU A 405 -9.21 -9.03 30.98
CA GLU A 405 -10.62 -9.15 30.59
C GLU A 405 -10.85 -10.12 29.42
N ARG A 406 -9.80 -10.41 28.64
CA ARG A 406 -9.87 -11.20 27.39
C ARG A 406 -10.85 -10.63 26.36
N THR A 407 -11.01 -9.31 26.40
CA THR A 407 -11.80 -8.51 25.46
C THR A 407 -10.89 -7.91 24.39
N MET A 408 -11.43 -7.59 23.21
CA MET A 408 -10.71 -6.88 22.16
C MET A 408 -11.54 -5.72 21.61
N LYS A 409 -10.90 -4.62 21.24
CA LYS A 409 -11.53 -3.48 20.56
C LYS A 409 -10.55 -2.77 19.61
N PRO A 410 -11.01 -2.09 18.55
CA PRO A 410 -10.15 -1.23 17.74
C PRO A 410 -9.49 -0.12 18.57
N ILE A 411 -8.25 0.20 18.24
CA ILE A 411 -7.49 1.34 18.79
C ILE A 411 -7.79 2.62 18.00
N THR A 412 -8.01 2.48 16.69
CA THR A 412 -8.25 3.58 15.75
C THR A 412 -9.50 3.29 14.93
N THR A 413 -10.14 4.35 14.44
CA THR A 413 -11.20 4.28 13.43
C THR A 413 -10.64 4.24 12.00
N GLN A 414 -9.36 4.57 11.82
CA GLN A 414 -8.67 4.58 10.52
C GLN A 414 -8.83 3.25 9.79
N LYS A 415 -9.15 3.33 8.50
CA LYS A 415 -9.23 2.18 7.60
C LYS A 415 -7.88 1.96 6.93
N TRP A 416 -7.40 0.73 6.99
CA TRP A 416 -6.11 0.35 6.41
C TRP A 416 -6.35 -0.67 5.29
N HIS A 417 -5.67 -0.50 4.14
CA HIS A 417 -5.66 -1.54 3.11
C HIS A 417 -4.76 -2.72 3.53
N TRP A 418 -3.83 -2.51 4.45
CA TRP A 418 -2.98 -3.51 5.07
C TRP A 418 -2.29 -2.92 6.30
N VAL A 419 -2.13 -3.74 7.34
CA VAL A 419 -1.25 -3.46 8.48
C VAL A 419 -0.40 -4.70 8.73
N GLY A 420 0.90 -4.48 8.80
CA GLY A 420 1.89 -5.48 9.18
C GLY A 420 2.14 -5.49 10.68
N GLN A 421 3.39 -5.27 11.05
CA GLN A 421 3.86 -5.33 12.41
C GLN A 421 3.48 -4.05 13.14
N VAL A 422 2.95 -4.21 14.36
CA VAL A 422 2.65 -3.13 15.28
C VAL A 422 3.63 -3.20 16.46
N THR A 423 4.02 -2.06 17.03
CA THR A 423 4.89 -2.02 18.21
C THR A 423 4.58 -0.80 19.07
N TRP A 424 4.35 -1.01 20.38
CA TRP A 424 4.12 0.08 21.32
C TRP A 424 5.34 1.00 21.47
N LEU A 425 5.08 2.30 21.60
CA LEU A 425 6.09 3.24 22.10
C LEU A 425 6.31 3.03 23.61
N PRO A 426 7.55 3.13 24.12
CA PRO A 426 7.87 2.81 25.52
C PRO A 426 7.19 3.75 26.54
N ASP A 427 6.74 4.92 26.09
CA ASP A 427 6.09 5.96 26.88
C ASP A 427 4.55 5.87 26.89
N MET A 428 3.97 4.82 26.31
CA MET A 428 2.52 4.60 26.14
C MET A 428 1.78 5.67 25.31
N ARG A 429 2.47 6.62 24.66
CA ARG A 429 1.81 7.69 23.85
C ARG A 429 1.17 7.16 22.57
N GLY A 430 1.56 5.98 22.11
CA GLY A 430 1.01 5.38 20.89
C GLY A 430 1.69 4.09 20.47
N ILE A 431 1.37 3.68 19.25
CA ILE A 431 1.89 2.50 18.56
C ILE A 431 2.51 2.96 17.24
N VAL A 432 3.66 2.39 16.90
CA VAL A 432 4.23 2.49 15.56
C VAL A 432 3.83 1.25 14.76
N ALA A 433 3.39 1.42 13.52
CA ALA A 433 2.98 0.35 12.64
C ALA A 433 3.62 0.52 11.25
N ASN A 434 3.93 -0.59 10.57
CA ASN A 434 4.16 -0.54 9.12
C ASN A 434 2.84 -0.89 8.40
N ALA A 435 2.32 0.05 7.61
CA ALA A 435 0.95 0.01 7.07
C ALA A 435 0.80 0.89 5.81
N TRP A 436 -0.29 0.68 5.08
CA TRP A 436 -0.76 1.61 4.05
C TRP A 436 -2.26 1.90 4.18
N ASP A 437 -2.65 3.11 3.80
CA ASP A 437 -3.99 3.67 3.99
C ASP A 437 -4.75 3.81 2.67
N GLN A 438 -5.98 4.32 2.72
CA GLN A 438 -6.78 4.60 1.52
C GLN A 438 -6.24 5.77 0.67
N GLY A 439 -5.52 6.72 1.25
CA GLY A 439 -5.06 7.93 0.56
C GLY A 439 -3.79 7.74 -0.27
N THR A 440 -3.14 6.58 -0.21
CA THR A 440 -1.85 6.32 -0.88
C THR A 440 -2.03 5.56 -2.20
N SER A 441 -1.97 6.33 -3.29
CA SER A 441 -1.97 5.88 -4.68
C SER A 441 -0.76 4.99 -5.02
N THR A 442 0.38 5.20 -4.36
CA THR A 442 1.55 4.32 -4.48
C THR A 442 1.37 3.02 -3.69
N VAL A 443 1.69 1.88 -4.31
CA VAL A 443 1.82 0.57 -3.66
C VAL A 443 3.11 0.55 -2.82
N SER A 444 3.07 1.07 -1.58
CA SER A 444 4.24 1.09 -0.68
C SER A 444 3.85 1.02 0.80
N ASP A 445 4.54 0.18 1.57
CA ASP A 445 4.36 0.09 3.02
C ASP A 445 5.07 1.26 3.70
N GLN A 446 4.43 1.90 4.67
CA GLN A 446 4.93 3.14 5.29
C GLN A 446 4.89 3.03 6.81
N ILE A 447 5.74 3.79 7.49
CA ILE A 447 5.69 3.88 8.95
C ILE A 447 4.61 4.88 9.35
N TRP A 448 3.75 4.46 10.29
CA TRP A 448 2.67 5.25 10.87
C TRP A 448 2.77 5.25 12.39
N HIS A 449 2.36 6.36 12.99
CA HIS A 449 2.14 6.50 14.42
C HIS A 449 0.64 6.58 14.71
N ILE A 450 0.13 5.67 15.53
CA ILE A 450 -1.26 5.65 15.99
C ILE A 450 -1.24 6.06 17.46
N ALA A 451 -1.71 7.27 17.75
CA ALA A 451 -1.75 7.82 19.09
C ALA A 451 -2.70 7.03 19.99
N TYR A 452 -2.32 6.85 21.26
CA TYR A 452 -3.11 6.12 22.25
C TYR A 452 -3.39 7.02 23.47
N PRO A 453 -4.63 7.07 23.99
CA PRO A 453 -5.82 6.31 23.61
C PRO A 453 -6.71 6.98 22.54
N SER A 454 -6.30 8.09 21.92
CA SER A 454 -7.15 8.84 20.98
C SER A 454 -7.43 8.10 19.66
N GLY A 455 -6.54 7.21 19.24
CA GLY A 455 -6.65 6.47 17.97
C GLY A 455 -6.27 7.28 16.73
N GLU A 456 -5.73 8.48 16.89
CA GLU A 456 -5.35 9.34 15.77
C GLU A 456 -4.13 8.77 15.01
N ALA A 457 -4.29 8.51 13.72
CA ALA A 457 -3.26 7.91 12.88
C ALA A 457 -2.55 8.99 12.05
N ASN A 458 -1.25 9.15 12.29
CA ASN A 458 -0.38 10.10 11.60
C ASN A 458 0.74 9.35 10.86
N ARG A 459 0.99 9.71 9.60
CA ARG A 459 2.02 9.09 8.77
C ARG A 459 3.40 9.64 9.13
N VAL A 460 4.39 8.77 9.30
CA VAL A 460 5.76 9.12 9.71
C VAL A 460 6.70 9.23 8.51
N THR A 461 6.65 8.25 7.59
CA THR A 461 7.45 8.26 6.34
C THR A 461 6.55 8.56 5.15
N ASN A 462 7.04 9.34 4.17
CA ASN A 462 6.28 9.70 2.97
C ASN A 462 7.17 9.84 1.72
N ASP A 463 8.22 9.01 1.66
CA ASP A 463 9.11 8.88 0.52
C ASP A 463 8.70 7.67 -0.38
N VAL A 464 9.47 7.45 -1.45
CA VAL A 464 9.18 6.42 -2.47
C VAL A 464 9.61 4.99 -2.06
N ASN A 465 10.32 4.82 -0.95
CA ASN A 465 10.71 3.50 -0.46
C ASN A 465 9.57 2.85 0.34
N SER A 466 9.59 1.52 0.42
CA SER A 466 8.70 0.72 1.24
C SER A 466 9.38 0.34 2.56
N TYR A 467 8.63 0.17 3.65
CA TYR A 467 9.15 -0.09 4.98
C TYR A 467 8.61 -1.39 5.58
N LYS A 468 9.53 -2.31 5.90
CA LYS A 468 9.24 -3.69 6.28
C LYS A 468 9.58 -3.94 7.75
N GLY A 469 8.54 -4.26 8.52
CA GLY A 469 8.64 -4.51 9.96
C GLY A 469 8.98 -3.26 10.77
N VAL A 470 8.80 -3.34 12.08
CA VAL A 470 9.12 -2.24 13.00
C VAL A 470 9.50 -2.80 14.37
N SER A 471 10.54 -2.23 14.99
CA SER A 471 11.01 -2.58 16.33
C SER A 471 11.48 -1.32 17.04
N VAL A 472 11.21 -1.18 18.34
CA VAL A 472 11.44 0.06 19.10
C VAL A 472 12.33 -0.21 20.32
N ALA A 473 13.42 0.55 20.45
CA ALA A 473 14.34 0.43 21.58
C ALA A 473 13.72 1.04 22.86
N ALA A 474 13.38 0.19 23.82
CA ALA A 474 12.68 0.56 25.07
C ALA A 474 13.25 1.78 25.81
N LYS A 475 14.58 1.96 25.85
CA LYS A 475 15.23 3.07 26.58
C LYS A 475 15.37 4.37 25.81
N THR A 476 15.30 4.35 24.48
CA THR A 476 15.60 5.52 23.63
C THR A 476 14.45 5.95 22.73
N GLY A 477 13.46 5.08 22.51
CA GLY A 477 12.42 5.25 21.50
C GLY A 477 12.91 5.07 20.06
N THR A 478 14.20 4.81 19.82
CA THR A 478 14.74 4.64 18.46
C THR A 478 14.05 3.47 17.76
N ILE A 479 13.52 3.73 16.57
CA ILE A 479 12.90 2.72 15.72
C ILE A 479 13.95 2.11 14.81
N ALA A 480 13.95 0.79 14.69
CA ALA A 480 14.60 0.08 13.58
C ALA A 480 13.52 -0.47 12.63
N THR A 481 13.75 -0.30 11.33
CA THR A 481 12.92 -0.85 10.26
C THR A 481 13.81 -1.18 9.06
N VAL A 482 13.34 -2.07 8.18
CA VAL A 482 14.01 -2.36 6.91
C VAL A 482 13.43 -1.45 5.84
N GLN A 483 14.25 -0.52 5.33
CA GLN A 483 13.94 0.26 4.13
C GLN A 483 14.15 -0.65 2.92
N ALA A 484 13.11 -0.79 2.11
CA ALA A 484 13.06 -1.64 0.92
C ALA A 484 12.85 -0.78 -0.33
N ALA A 485 13.80 -0.91 -1.25
CA ALA A 485 13.78 -0.32 -2.57
C ALA A 485 13.96 -1.42 -3.63
N GLN A 486 13.65 -1.08 -4.88
CA GLN A 486 13.96 -1.90 -6.03
C GLN A 486 14.82 -1.10 -7.00
N VAL A 487 15.86 -1.71 -7.55
CA VAL A 487 16.68 -1.10 -8.62
C VAL A 487 16.62 -2.03 -9.81
N SER A 488 15.70 -1.76 -10.73
CA SER A 488 15.47 -2.54 -11.96
C SER A 488 15.49 -1.65 -13.20
N ARG A 489 15.52 -2.29 -14.37
CA ARG A 489 15.27 -1.65 -15.67
C ARG A 489 14.46 -2.60 -16.54
N LEU A 490 13.67 -2.04 -17.43
CA LEU A 490 13.05 -2.79 -18.51
C LEU A 490 14.02 -2.91 -19.68
N TRP A 491 14.22 -4.14 -20.15
CA TRP A 491 15.07 -4.48 -21.28
C TRP A 491 14.24 -5.13 -22.37
N VAL A 492 14.60 -4.87 -23.62
CA VAL A 492 14.09 -5.60 -24.79
C VAL A 492 15.21 -6.43 -25.39
N MET A 493 14.96 -7.73 -25.61
CA MET A 493 15.95 -8.72 -26.03
C MET A 493 15.46 -9.49 -27.27
N PRO A 494 16.16 -9.38 -28.43
CA PRO A 494 15.85 -10.21 -29.60
C PRO A 494 16.01 -11.70 -29.29
N ASN A 495 14.94 -12.48 -29.43
CA ASN A 495 14.86 -13.91 -29.11
C ASN A 495 15.35 -14.30 -27.69
N GLY A 496 15.35 -13.36 -26.74
CA GLY A 496 15.93 -13.56 -25.41
C GLY A 496 17.46 -13.49 -25.32
N ASP A 497 18.16 -13.09 -26.38
CA ASP A 497 19.62 -12.94 -26.38
C ASP A 497 20.05 -11.70 -25.57
N GLU A 498 20.65 -11.93 -24.40
CA GLU A 498 21.18 -10.89 -23.52
C GLU A 498 22.26 -10.03 -24.20
N LYS A 499 23.06 -10.57 -25.14
CA LYS A 499 24.15 -9.82 -25.78
C LYS A 499 23.64 -8.68 -26.65
N ASN A 500 22.44 -8.83 -27.19
CA ASN A 500 21.76 -7.86 -28.04
C ASN A 500 20.62 -7.15 -27.28
N SER A 501 20.65 -7.17 -25.94
CA SER A 501 19.64 -6.53 -25.10
C SER A 501 19.79 -5.00 -25.07
N ILE A 502 18.67 -4.29 -25.18
CA ILE A 502 18.60 -2.83 -25.15
C ILE A 502 17.85 -2.42 -23.88
N PRO A 503 18.41 -1.55 -23.01
CA PRO A 503 17.69 -0.96 -21.90
C PRO A 503 16.81 0.16 -22.45
N ILE A 504 15.49 0.03 -22.32
CA ILE A 504 14.55 0.94 -23.01
C ILE A 504 14.07 2.10 -22.12
N THR A 505 14.24 2.01 -20.80
CA THR A 505 13.75 3.04 -19.87
C THR A 505 14.76 3.44 -18.80
N ALA A 506 14.60 4.65 -18.29
CA ALA A 506 15.19 5.12 -17.03
C ALA A 506 14.04 5.60 -16.14
N GLY A 507 13.95 5.10 -14.91
CA GLY A 507 12.82 5.36 -14.00
C GLY A 507 12.03 4.11 -13.59
N PHE A 508 12.23 2.97 -14.26
CA PHE A 508 11.80 1.67 -13.74
C PHE A 508 12.69 1.29 -12.53
N GLY A 509 12.18 0.44 -11.64
CA GLY A 509 12.64 0.37 -10.24
C GLY A 509 11.52 0.53 -9.21
N GLU A 510 10.26 0.40 -9.62
CA GLU A 510 9.12 0.58 -8.73
C GLU A 510 9.00 -0.61 -7.78
N ASN A 511 8.88 -0.36 -6.47
CA ASN A 511 8.53 -1.39 -5.50
C ASN A 511 7.23 -2.08 -5.94
N TYR A 512 7.18 -3.41 -5.83
CA TYR A 512 6.03 -4.23 -6.23
C TYR A 512 5.72 -4.21 -7.75
N SER A 513 6.70 -3.87 -8.60
CA SER A 513 6.57 -3.92 -10.07
C SER A 513 6.09 -5.27 -10.63
N GLU A 514 6.34 -6.37 -9.92
CA GLU A 514 5.88 -7.72 -10.27
C GLU A 514 4.35 -7.88 -10.27
N PHE A 515 3.61 -6.97 -9.63
CA PHE A 515 2.14 -6.91 -9.66
C PHE A 515 1.60 -6.07 -10.82
N LEU A 516 2.40 -5.14 -11.35
CA LEU A 516 1.98 -4.19 -12.38
C LEU A 516 1.82 -4.84 -13.77
N GLY A 517 2.56 -5.93 -14.04
CA GLY A 517 2.50 -6.69 -15.28
C GLY A 517 2.94 -5.92 -16.54
N LEU A 518 3.10 -6.64 -17.65
CA LEU A 518 3.33 -6.08 -18.99
C LEU A 518 2.90 -7.08 -20.06
N ASP A 519 2.57 -6.55 -21.25
CA ASP A 519 2.25 -7.31 -22.45
C ASP A 519 2.59 -6.51 -23.74
N TRP A 520 2.48 -7.14 -24.91
CA TRP A 520 2.76 -6.54 -26.20
C TRP A 520 1.52 -6.45 -27.10
N THR A 521 1.41 -5.33 -27.79
CA THR A 521 0.57 -5.19 -28.99
C THR A 521 1.16 -5.99 -30.16
N GLN A 522 0.36 -6.19 -31.22
CA GLN A 522 0.79 -6.78 -32.48
C GLN A 522 1.72 -5.86 -33.27
N ASP A 523 1.56 -4.53 -33.17
CA ASP A 523 2.43 -3.55 -33.85
C ASP A 523 3.83 -3.38 -33.20
N GLY A 524 4.02 -3.89 -31.99
CA GLY A 524 5.30 -3.89 -31.28
C GLY A 524 5.42 -2.87 -30.15
N ARG A 525 4.40 -2.06 -29.88
CA ARG A 525 4.31 -1.26 -28.65
C ARG A 525 4.11 -2.15 -27.42
N ILE A 526 4.65 -1.68 -26.28
CA ILE A 526 4.60 -2.37 -24.98
C ILE A 526 3.54 -1.68 -24.10
N VAL A 527 2.61 -2.47 -23.56
CA VAL A 527 1.61 -2.02 -22.57
C VAL A 527 2.04 -2.51 -21.18
N TYR A 528 2.02 -1.66 -20.17
CA TYR A 528 2.58 -1.94 -18.85
C TYR A 528 1.88 -1.14 -17.74
N GLY A 529 1.83 -1.67 -16.52
CA GLY A 529 1.47 -0.87 -15.34
C GLY A 529 2.66 -0.05 -14.84
N SER A 530 2.44 1.17 -14.36
CA SER A 530 3.47 2.03 -13.75
C SER A 530 2.88 3.02 -12.75
N ASN A 531 3.64 3.30 -11.69
CA ASN A 531 3.35 4.30 -10.66
C ASN A 531 3.85 5.72 -11.03
N ALA A 532 4.27 5.98 -12.28
CA ALA A 532 4.89 7.25 -12.70
C ALA A 532 3.99 8.49 -12.55
N SER A 533 2.67 8.32 -12.62
CA SER A 533 1.65 9.35 -12.32
C SER A 533 1.52 9.65 -10.81
N GLY A 534 2.05 8.77 -9.96
CA GLY A 534 1.78 8.69 -8.53
C GLY A 534 0.77 7.61 -8.16
N ASN A 535 0.00 7.07 -9.11
CA ASN A 535 -0.90 5.91 -8.94
C ASN A 535 -0.46 4.75 -9.82
N ALA A 536 -0.79 3.51 -9.45
CA ALA A 536 -0.61 2.38 -10.35
C ALA A 536 -1.65 2.48 -11.49
N ASP A 537 -1.20 2.97 -12.65
CA ASP A 537 -2.02 3.17 -13.85
C ASP A 537 -1.48 2.33 -15.03
N ILE A 538 -2.27 2.17 -16.09
CA ILE A 538 -1.84 1.52 -17.33
C ILE A 538 -1.22 2.55 -18.28
N TRP A 539 -0.08 2.19 -18.87
CA TRP A 539 0.70 2.98 -19.82
C TRP A 539 1.02 2.18 -21.08
N ILE A 540 1.34 2.88 -22.17
CA ILE A 540 1.85 2.32 -23.43
C ILE A 540 3.08 3.11 -23.90
N MET A 541 4.02 2.43 -24.56
CA MET A 541 5.21 3.04 -25.16
C MET A 541 5.69 2.25 -26.39
N ASP A 542 6.53 2.88 -27.20
CA ASP A 542 7.21 2.23 -28.31
C ASP A 542 8.25 1.21 -27.81
N GLN A 543 8.64 0.26 -28.69
CA GLN A 543 9.61 -0.79 -28.35
C GLN A 543 10.97 -0.24 -27.88
N ASP A 544 11.34 0.98 -28.27
CA ASP A 544 12.57 1.66 -27.84
C ASP A 544 12.41 2.48 -26.54
N GLY A 545 11.22 2.47 -25.95
CA GLY A 545 10.86 3.19 -24.72
C GLY A 545 10.47 4.67 -24.91
N ARG A 546 10.37 5.15 -26.16
CA ARG A 546 9.87 6.49 -26.48
C ARG A 546 8.33 6.55 -26.46
N ASN A 547 7.83 7.79 -26.57
CA ASN A 547 6.40 8.10 -26.71
C ASN A 547 5.51 7.44 -25.64
N GLN A 548 5.99 7.43 -24.40
CA GLN A 548 5.25 6.95 -23.23
C GLN A 548 3.96 7.76 -23.05
N LYS A 549 2.82 7.08 -23.03
CA LYS A 549 1.48 7.65 -22.87
C LYS A 549 0.74 6.91 -21.76
N GLN A 550 0.18 7.64 -20.81
CA GLN A 550 -0.77 7.13 -19.83
C GLN A 550 -2.11 6.81 -20.52
N LEU A 551 -2.67 5.63 -20.23
CA LEU A 551 -3.95 5.16 -20.79
C LEU A 551 -5.09 5.20 -19.78
N SER A 552 -4.84 4.90 -18.50
CA SER A 552 -5.82 5.01 -17.43
C SER A 552 -5.44 6.07 -16.40
N THR A 553 -6.45 6.70 -15.79
CA THR A 553 -6.29 7.79 -14.81
C THR A 553 -7.26 7.59 -13.63
N SER A 554 -7.38 6.35 -13.17
CA SER A 554 -8.32 5.98 -12.11
C SER A 554 -7.85 6.48 -10.73
N GLN A 555 -8.76 6.54 -9.77
CA GLN A 555 -8.38 6.64 -8.34
C GLN A 555 -8.04 5.27 -7.75
N ASP A 556 -8.60 4.21 -8.33
CA ASP A 556 -8.26 2.82 -8.04
C ASP A 556 -6.97 2.41 -8.75
N LYS A 557 -6.39 1.27 -8.36
CA LYS A 557 -5.10 0.80 -8.90
C LYS A 557 -5.32 -0.14 -10.08
N ASP A 558 -4.85 0.25 -11.26
CA ASP A 558 -4.95 -0.50 -12.51
C ASP A 558 -3.62 -1.22 -12.79
N MET A 559 -3.68 -2.55 -12.88
CA MET A 559 -2.48 -3.41 -12.94
C MET A 559 -2.70 -4.65 -13.81
N THR A 560 -1.62 -5.33 -14.18
CA THR A 560 -1.63 -6.56 -14.99
C THR A 560 -2.40 -6.40 -16.31
N PRO A 561 -1.99 -5.49 -17.22
CA PRO A 561 -2.60 -5.38 -18.53
C PRO A 561 -2.26 -6.59 -19.41
N ILE A 562 -3.23 -7.01 -20.21
CA ILE A 562 -3.13 -8.02 -21.27
C ILE A 562 -3.84 -7.44 -22.50
N VAL A 563 -3.17 -7.45 -23.66
CA VAL A 563 -3.75 -6.96 -24.91
C VAL A 563 -4.58 -8.08 -25.57
N SER A 564 -5.64 -7.75 -26.29
CA SER A 564 -6.39 -8.72 -27.11
C SER A 564 -5.58 -9.19 -28.33
N PRO A 565 -5.84 -10.38 -28.89
CA PRO A 565 -5.10 -10.89 -30.07
C PRO A 565 -5.22 -10.00 -31.33
N ASP A 566 -6.23 -9.14 -31.36
CA ASP A 566 -6.59 -8.23 -32.46
C ASP A 566 -6.30 -6.74 -32.15
N ASP A 567 -5.53 -6.45 -31.08
CA ASP A 567 -5.16 -5.12 -30.61
C ASP A 567 -6.32 -4.14 -30.34
N ARG A 568 -7.59 -4.59 -30.33
CA ARG A 568 -8.74 -3.71 -30.04
C ARG A 568 -8.86 -3.33 -28.57
N TYR A 569 -8.55 -4.25 -27.67
CA TYR A 569 -8.81 -4.09 -26.23
C TYR A 569 -7.59 -4.35 -25.37
N ILE A 570 -7.52 -3.67 -24.23
CA ILE A 570 -6.66 -4.01 -23.10
C ILE A 570 -7.57 -4.47 -21.96
N VAL A 571 -7.31 -5.67 -21.45
CA VAL A 571 -7.94 -6.22 -20.24
C VAL A 571 -6.96 -6.09 -19.08
N TYR A 572 -7.42 -5.63 -17.92
CA TYR A 572 -6.58 -5.35 -16.77
C TYR A 572 -7.31 -5.62 -15.44
N VAL A 573 -6.57 -5.63 -14.34
CA VAL A 573 -7.10 -5.75 -12.98
C VAL A 573 -7.19 -4.38 -12.37
N ASN A 574 -8.37 -4.01 -11.86
CA ASN A 574 -8.64 -2.77 -11.14
C ASN A 574 -8.94 -3.10 -9.68
N PHE A 575 -8.21 -2.49 -8.74
CA PHE A 575 -8.38 -2.73 -7.31
C PHE A 575 -9.28 -1.68 -6.69
N GLN A 576 -10.57 -2.02 -6.56
CA GLN A 576 -11.55 -1.22 -5.83
C GLN A 576 -11.29 -1.43 -4.34
N GLY A 577 -10.45 -0.55 -3.78
CA GLY A 577 -9.86 -0.68 -2.46
C GLY A 577 -8.94 -1.91 -2.30
N ARG A 578 -9.47 -3.00 -1.73
CA ARG A 578 -8.76 -4.31 -1.62
C ARG A 578 -9.33 -5.38 -2.56
N THR A 579 -10.45 -5.11 -3.23
CA THR A 579 -11.17 -6.13 -4.00
C THR A 579 -10.84 -5.93 -5.48
N PRO A 580 -10.07 -6.85 -6.09
CA PRO A 580 -9.72 -6.74 -7.51
C PRO A 580 -10.86 -7.21 -8.39
N HIS A 581 -11.10 -6.47 -9.47
CA HIS A 581 -12.06 -6.79 -10.52
C HIS A 581 -11.38 -6.73 -11.89
N ILE A 582 -11.93 -7.46 -12.86
CA ILE A 582 -11.42 -7.45 -14.23
C ILE A 582 -12.15 -6.37 -15.03
N MET A 583 -11.37 -5.49 -15.65
CA MET A 583 -11.82 -4.40 -16.50
C MET A 583 -11.33 -4.60 -17.93
N ARG A 584 -11.97 -3.89 -18.86
CA ARG A 584 -11.56 -3.76 -20.25
C ARG A 584 -11.59 -2.29 -20.63
N MET A 585 -10.66 -1.85 -21.47
CA MET A 585 -10.72 -0.59 -22.20
C MET A 585 -10.29 -0.83 -23.65
N ASP A 586 -10.55 0.13 -24.53
CA ASP A 586 -9.98 0.13 -25.87
C ASP A 586 -8.48 0.47 -25.79
N THR A 587 -7.68 0.03 -26.77
CA THR A 587 -6.20 0.16 -26.73
C THR A 587 -5.69 1.61 -26.75
N ASP A 588 -6.57 2.60 -27.00
CA ASP A 588 -6.27 4.03 -26.87
C ASP A 588 -6.50 4.62 -25.47
N GLY A 589 -7.11 3.85 -24.55
CA GLY A 589 -7.50 4.22 -23.19
C GLY A 589 -8.99 4.51 -23.00
N SER A 590 -9.81 4.49 -24.07
CA SER A 590 -11.24 4.83 -24.01
C SER A 590 -12.15 3.63 -23.69
N ASN A 591 -13.46 3.87 -23.60
CA ASN A 591 -14.51 2.84 -23.48
C ASN A 591 -14.30 1.81 -22.33
N VAL A 592 -13.87 2.31 -21.17
CA VAL A 592 -13.70 1.50 -19.95
C VAL A 592 -14.99 0.78 -19.55
N LYS A 593 -14.89 -0.53 -19.29
CA LYS A 593 -15.99 -1.43 -18.94
C LYS A 593 -15.56 -2.45 -17.87
N GLN A 594 -16.36 -2.58 -16.82
CA GLN A 594 -16.19 -3.64 -15.82
C GLN A 594 -16.76 -4.96 -16.34
N LEU A 595 -15.97 -6.04 -16.26
CA LEU A 595 -16.34 -7.39 -16.70
C LEU A 595 -16.72 -8.31 -15.54
N THR A 596 -16.22 -8.07 -14.32
CA THR A 596 -16.50 -8.91 -13.14
C THR A 596 -16.87 -8.07 -11.90
N ASN A 597 -17.75 -8.62 -11.07
CA ASN A 597 -18.28 -7.98 -9.84
C ASN A 597 -18.25 -8.98 -8.65
N GLY A 598 -17.24 -9.84 -8.58
CA GLY A 598 -17.21 -10.94 -7.61
C GLY A 598 -16.55 -10.57 -6.27
N MET A 599 -15.87 -11.53 -5.65
CA MET A 599 -15.20 -11.36 -4.34
C MET A 599 -13.68 -11.19 -4.44
N GLY A 600 -13.14 -11.12 -5.66
CA GLY A 600 -11.72 -10.93 -5.94
C GLY A 600 -11.29 -11.75 -7.17
N GLU A 601 -11.15 -11.06 -8.29
CA GLU A 601 -10.77 -11.61 -9.58
C GLU A 601 -9.39 -11.10 -10.02
N ILE A 602 -8.45 -11.99 -10.32
CA ILE A 602 -7.06 -11.63 -10.64
C ILE A 602 -6.49 -12.45 -11.82
N THR A 603 -5.37 -11.96 -12.35
CA THR A 603 -4.58 -12.59 -13.42
C THR A 603 -5.46 -12.97 -14.63
N PRO A 604 -6.00 -11.97 -15.36
CA PRO A 604 -6.74 -12.22 -16.58
C PRO A 604 -5.83 -12.76 -17.69
N THR A 605 -6.41 -13.48 -18.63
CA THR A 605 -5.84 -13.89 -19.92
C THR A 605 -6.97 -13.90 -20.96
N ILE A 606 -6.67 -13.57 -22.21
CA ILE A 606 -7.67 -13.51 -23.30
C ILE A 606 -7.55 -14.76 -24.17
N SER A 607 -8.67 -15.32 -24.61
CA SER A 607 -8.70 -16.46 -25.54
C SER A 607 -8.14 -16.08 -26.92
N ALA A 608 -7.63 -17.07 -27.66
CA ALA A 608 -7.02 -16.83 -28.98
C ALA A 608 -7.98 -16.24 -30.03
N ASP A 609 -9.30 -16.44 -29.88
CA ASP A 609 -10.36 -15.84 -30.70
C ASP A 609 -10.77 -14.43 -30.25
N GLY A 610 -10.20 -13.92 -29.15
CA GLY A 610 -10.53 -12.61 -28.56
C GLY A 610 -11.90 -12.53 -27.86
N GLN A 611 -12.68 -13.61 -27.80
CA GLN A 611 -14.07 -13.58 -27.34
C GLN A 611 -14.26 -13.75 -25.83
N TRP A 612 -13.28 -14.33 -25.13
CA TRP A 612 -13.38 -14.68 -23.72
C TRP A 612 -12.18 -14.15 -22.92
N VAL A 613 -12.45 -13.71 -21.70
CA VAL A 613 -11.44 -13.41 -20.69
C VAL A 613 -11.52 -14.49 -19.63
N ALA A 614 -10.48 -15.30 -19.48
CA ALA A 614 -10.33 -16.20 -18.33
C ALA A 614 -9.57 -15.50 -17.20
N TYR A 615 -9.89 -15.83 -15.95
CA TYR A 615 -9.32 -15.21 -14.76
C TYR A 615 -9.39 -16.16 -13.56
N THR A 616 -8.58 -15.90 -12.54
CA THR A 616 -8.69 -16.58 -11.25
C THR A 616 -9.74 -15.88 -10.40
N ALA A 617 -10.76 -16.61 -9.94
CA ALA A 617 -11.76 -16.10 -9.00
C ALA A 617 -11.57 -16.72 -7.61
N TYR A 618 -11.99 -16.01 -6.57
CA TYR A 618 -12.10 -16.51 -5.19
C TYR A 618 -13.56 -16.59 -4.77
N ASP A 619 -14.01 -17.76 -4.29
CA ASP A 619 -15.42 -18.02 -3.90
C ASP A 619 -15.69 -17.85 -2.39
N GLY A 620 -14.69 -17.42 -1.61
CA GLY A 620 -14.73 -17.37 -0.15
C GLY A 620 -14.12 -18.58 0.57
N ASN A 621 -13.83 -19.66 -0.15
CA ASN A 621 -13.29 -20.92 0.36
C ASN A 621 -12.07 -21.42 -0.44
N SER A 622 -12.11 -21.30 -1.78
CA SER A 622 -11.16 -21.82 -2.74
C SER A 622 -10.93 -20.85 -3.91
N GLN A 623 -9.93 -21.13 -4.74
CA GLN A 623 -9.69 -20.41 -5.99
C GLN A 623 -9.85 -21.35 -7.19
N ALA A 624 -10.49 -20.88 -8.25
CA ALA A 624 -10.68 -21.63 -9.50
C ALA A 624 -10.61 -20.69 -10.70
N ILE A 625 -10.48 -21.25 -11.90
CA ILE A 625 -10.49 -20.48 -13.15
C ILE A 625 -11.92 -20.37 -13.67
N PHE A 626 -12.33 -19.14 -13.94
CA PHE A 626 -13.58 -18.78 -14.61
C PHE A 626 -13.26 -18.04 -15.91
N LYS A 627 -14.25 -17.93 -16.80
CA LYS A 627 -14.22 -17.04 -17.96
C LYS A 627 -15.50 -16.23 -18.11
N VAL A 628 -15.39 -15.04 -18.66
CA VAL A 628 -16.50 -14.13 -19.00
C VAL A 628 -16.35 -13.68 -20.46
N PRO A 629 -17.44 -13.39 -21.20
CA PRO A 629 -17.33 -12.82 -22.54
C PRO A 629 -16.58 -11.49 -22.51
N ILE A 630 -15.81 -11.18 -23.56
CA ILE A 630 -15.02 -9.93 -23.67
C ILE A 630 -15.90 -8.66 -23.66
N ASP A 631 -17.17 -8.78 -24.07
CA ASP A 631 -18.17 -7.71 -24.01
C ASP A 631 -19.00 -7.75 -22.71
N GLY A 632 -18.62 -8.55 -21.73
CA GLY A 632 -19.33 -8.77 -20.48
C GLY A 632 -20.50 -9.76 -20.60
N GLY A 633 -20.94 -10.30 -19.47
CA GLY A 633 -22.02 -11.28 -19.41
C GLY A 633 -21.90 -12.19 -18.18
N SER A 634 -22.59 -13.32 -18.21
CA SER A 634 -22.50 -14.31 -17.12
C SER A 634 -21.15 -15.04 -17.15
N PRO A 635 -20.45 -15.19 -16.01
CA PRO A 635 -19.23 -15.97 -15.94
C PRO A 635 -19.51 -17.48 -15.98
N VAL A 636 -18.55 -18.23 -16.52
CA VAL A 636 -18.58 -19.69 -16.69
C VAL A 636 -17.33 -20.29 -16.05
N GLN A 637 -17.49 -21.29 -15.20
CA GLN A 637 -16.36 -21.99 -14.57
C GLN A 637 -15.64 -22.90 -15.57
N ILE A 638 -14.30 -22.89 -15.58
CA ILE A 638 -13.46 -23.74 -16.44
C ILE A 638 -12.85 -24.91 -15.66
N THR A 639 -12.41 -24.67 -14.41
CA THR A 639 -11.75 -25.68 -13.58
C THR A 639 -12.47 -25.88 -12.26
N GLU A 640 -12.26 -27.04 -11.64
CA GLU A 640 -12.52 -27.24 -10.21
C GLU A 640 -11.58 -26.37 -9.34
N ALA A 641 -11.80 -26.44 -8.02
CA ALA A 641 -11.04 -25.73 -7.01
C ALA A 641 -9.52 -25.99 -7.05
N ASN A 642 -8.77 -25.06 -6.46
CA ASN A 642 -7.31 -25.03 -6.31
C ASN A 642 -6.51 -24.83 -7.61
N HIS A 643 -7.10 -24.13 -8.59
CA HIS A 643 -6.44 -23.73 -9.84
C HIS A 643 -6.37 -22.20 -9.96
N ILE A 644 -5.20 -21.67 -10.29
CA ILE A 644 -4.92 -20.22 -10.36
C ILE A 644 -4.01 -19.89 -11.56
N ARG A 645 -3.96 -18.60 -11.93
CA ARG A 645 -3.01 -18.04 -12.91
C ARG A 645 -3.05 -18.77 -14.25
N ALA A 646 -4.20 -18.71 -14.91
CA ALA A 646 -4.39 -19.34 -16.21
C ALA A 646 -3.75 -18.51 -17.35
N GLU A 647 -3.24 -19.16 -18.39
CA GLU A 647 -2.75 -18.54 -19.63
C GLU A 647 -3.16 -19.41 -20.84
N TYR A 648 -3.86 -18.83 -21.81
CA TYR A 648 -4.30 -19.52 -23.03
C TYR A 648 -3.14 -19.75 -24.02
N SER A 649 -3.14 -20.90 -24.71
CA SER A 649 -2.22 -21.11 -25.83
C SER A 649 -2.63 -20.23 -27.03
N PRO A 650 -1.67 -19.72 -27.84
CA PRO A 650 -1.96 -18.92 -29.04
C PRO A 650 -2.84 -19.62 -30.08
N ASP A 651 -2.86 -20.95 -30.12
CA ASP A 651 -3.76 -21.75 -30.97
C ASP A 651 -5.15 -22.02 -30.37
N GLY A 652 -5.42 -21.52 -29.16
CA GLY A 652 -6.70 -21.63 -28.46
C GLY A 652 -7.08 -23.03 -27.98
N LYS A 653 -6.20 -24.03 -28.09
CA LYS A 653 -6.51 -25.42 -27.70
C LYS A 653 -6.29 -25.70 -26.22
N TRP A 654 -5.34 -25.01 -25.60
CA TRP A 654 -4.84 -25.32 -24.26
C TRP A 654 -4.96 -24.14 -23.31
N LEU A 655 -5.02 -24.47 -22.02
CA LEU A 655 -4.94 -23.54 -20.91
C LEU A 655 -3.90 -24.09 -19.93
N ALA A 656 -2.81 -23.35 -19.73
CA ALA A 656 -1.84 -23.65 -18.68
C ALA A 656 -2.29 -22.96 -17.40
N CYS A 657 -2.35 -23.67 -16.27
CA CYS A 657 -2.67 -23.09 -14.97
C CYS A 657 -1.82 -23.72 -13.86
N ILE A 658 -1.66 -23.00 -12.75
CA ILE A 658 -1.00 -23.50 -11.54
C ILE A 658 -2.06 -24.18 -10.68
N THR A 659 -1.84 -25.44 -10.35
CA THR A 659 -2.64 -26.18 -9.37
C THR A 659 -1.87 -26.30 -8.05
N PHE A 660 -2.57 -26.33 -6.93
CA PHE A 660 -1.95 -26.52 -5.62
C PHE A 660 -2.70 -27.55 -4.76
N THR A 661 -1.95 -28.38 -4.03
CA THR A 661 -2.55 -29.36 -3.12
C THR A 661 -2.86 -28.71 -1.77
N PRO A 662 -4.13 -28.76 -1.30
CA PRO A 662 -4.50 -28.26 0.03
C PRO A 662 -3.67 -28.90 1.16
N GLY A 663 -3.40 -28.13 2.21
CA GLY A 663 -2.62 -28.57 3.39
C GLY A 663 -1.10 -28.68 3.16
N THR A 664 -0.65 -29.25 2.03
CA THR A 664 0.80 -29.36 1.74
C THR A 664 1.35 -28.14 1.01
N GLY A 665 0.52 -27.39 0.28
CA GLY A 665 0.94 -26.21 -0.48
C GLY A 665 1.84 -26.52 -1.68
N VAL A 666 2.02 -27.80 -2.03
CA VAL A 666 2.78 -28.23 -3.23
C VAL A 666 2.11 -27.64 -4.46
N LYS A 667 2.90 -26.98 -5.30
CA LYS A 667 2.44 -26.34 -6.54
C LYS A 667 2.97 -27.07 -7.76
N LYS A 668 2.11 -27.21 -8.76
CA LYS A 668 2.41 -27.83 -10.05
C LYS A 668 1.84 -26.94 -11.15
N ILE A 669 2.37 -27.06 -12.37
CA ILE A 669 1.71 -26.50 -13.55
C ILE A 669 1.01 -27.65 -14.27
N VAL A 670 -0.24 -27.45 -14.64
CA VAL A 670 -1.01 -28.37 -15.47
C VAL A 670 -1.43 -27.69 -16.76
N VAL A 671 -1.41 -28.44 -17.86
CA VAL A 671 -1.94 -28.02 -19.15
C VAL A 671 -3.19 -28.82 -19.42
N ILE A 672 -4.33 -28.15 -19.48
CA ILE A 672 -5.66 -28.72 -19.72
C ILE A 672 -6.23 -28.20 -21.05
N PRO A 673 -7.27 -28.82 -21.63
CA PRO A 673 -8.01 -28.24 -22.74
C PRO A 673 -8.58 -26.86 -22.39
N ALA A 674 -8.67 -25.96 -23.38
CA ALA A 674 -9.07 -24.56 -23.21
C ALA A 674 -10.45 -24.31 -22.56
N ASN A 675 -11.34 -25.31 -22.58
CA ASN A 675 -12.67 -25.26 -21.98
C ASN A 675 -12.81 -26.18 -20.74
N GLY A 676 -11.70 -26.61 -20.15
CA GLY A 676 -11.67 -27.55 -19.03
C GLY A 676 -11.52 -29.01 -19.48
N GLY A 677 -11.18 -29.88 -18.53
CA GLY A 677 -10.92 -31.30 -18.78
C GLY A 677 -9.70 -31.82 -18.01
N GLN A 678 -9.34 -33.07 -18.30
CA GLN A 678 -8.17 -33.71 -17.68
C GLN A 678 -6.85 -33.12 -18.23
N PRO A 679 -5.78 -33.05 -17.42
CA PRO A 679 -4.51 -32.50 -17.86
C PRO A 679 -3.81 -33.42 -18.88
N ILE A 680 -3.32 -32.82 -19.96
CA ILE A 680 -2.47 -33.49 -20.96
C ILE A 680 -0.98 -33.47 -20.57
N LYS A 681 -0.58 -32.57 -19.68
CA LYS A 681 0.76 -32.47 -19.11
C LYS A 681 0.70 -31.91 -17.69
N THR A 682 1.55 -32.45 -16.82
CA THR A 682 1.79 -31.96 -15.46
C THR A 682 3.29 -31.73 -15.30
N VAL A 683 3.67 -30.54 -14.84
CA VAL A 683 5.05 -30.18 -14.50
C VAL A 683 5.18 -30.12 -12.99
N GLU A 684 6.01 -31.01 -12.46
CA GLU A 684 6.40 -31.09 -11.05
C GLU A 684 7.59 -30.17 -10.74
N ASN A 685 7.85 -29.90 -9.46
CA ASN A 685 9.08 -29.22 -8.98
C ASN A 685 9.36 -27.86 -9.65
N ILE A 686 8.33 -27.04 -9.85
CA ILE A 686 8.47 -25.72 -10.44
C ILE A 686 9.33 -24.78 -9.56
N PRO A 687 10.31 -24.03 -10.12
CA PRO A 687 11.10 -23.02 -9.40
C PRO A 687 10.26 -21.76 -9.16
N PHE A 688 9.20 -21.93 -8.35
CA PHE A 688 8.10 -20.99 -8.24
C PHE A 688 8.49 -19.71 -7.47
N GLN A 689 8.63 -18.60 -8.20
CA GLN A 689 8.50 -17.27 -7.62
C GLN A 689 7.01 -16.96 -7.42
N ARG A 690 6.67 -16.29 -6.30
CA ARG A 690 5.27 -16.08 -5.85
C ARG A 690 4.38 -15.36 -6.88
N TRP A 691 4.99 -14.59 -7.78
CA TRP A 691 4.30 -13.63 -8.63
C TRP A 691 4.57 -13.79 -10.14
N SER A 692 5.42 -14.73 -10.56
CA SER A 692 5.69 -14.95 -11.99
C SER A 692 4.45 -15.34 -12.79
N HIS A 693 4.34 -14.75 -13.98
CA HIS A 693 3.35 -15.12 -14.99
C HIS A 693 3.94 -16.20 -15.91
N MET A 694 3.12 -17.17 -16.30
CA MET A 694 3.44 -18.07 -17.41
C MET A 694 3.15 -17.35 -18.71
N ARG A 695 4.02 -17.48 -19.71
CA ARG A 695 3.80 -16.95 -21.07
C ARG A 695 4.00 -18.06 -22.08
N TRP A 696 2.98 -18.36 -22.88
CA TRP A 696 3.11 -19.33 -23.98
C TRP A 696 4.07 -18.80 -25.05
N MET A 697 4.80 -19.72 -25.67
CA MET A 697 5.54 -19.44 -26.89
C MET A 697 4.57 -19.43 -28.08
N HIS A 698 4.89 -18.64 -29.11
CA HIS A 698 4.06 -18.46 -30.31
C HIS A 698 3.73 -19.79 -31.02
N ASP A 699 4.59 -20.81 -30.89
CA ASP A 699 4.39 -22.15 -31.46
C ASP A 699 3.26 -22.97 -30.80
N SER A 700 2.72 -22.53 -29.66
CA SER A 700 1.74 -23.27 -28.84
C SER A 700 2.20 -24.67 -28.37
N ARG A 701 3.50 -24.97 -28.48
CA ARG A 701 4.12 -26.24 -28.06
C ARG A 701 4.99 -26.11 -26.82
N ALA A 702 5.16 -24.91 -26.30
CA ALA A 702 5.84 -24.66 -25.04
C ALA A 702 5.32 -23.41 -24.34
N PHE A 703 5.51 -23.34 -23.03
CA PHE A 703 5.36 -22.12 -22.25
C PHE A 703 6.65 -21.80 -21.50
N THR A 704 6.74 -20.57 -21.02
CA THR A 704 7.86 -20.04 -20.27
C THR A 704 7.43 -19.59 -18.88
N LEU A 705 8.35 -19.64 -17.91
CA LEU A 705 8.17 -19.15 -16.55
C LEU A 705 9.51 -18.58 -16.03
N ALA A 706 9.46 -17.43 -15.36
CA ALA A 706 10.60 -16.91 -14.59
C ALA A 706 10.69 -17.64 -13.24
N GLY A 707 11.88 -18.18 -12.94
CA GLY A 707 12.19 -18.83 -11.67
C GLY A 707 13.55 -18.40 -11.13
N THR A 708 13.71 -18.41 -9.79
CA THR A 708 14.94 -18.01 -9.12
C THR A 708 15.66 -19.21 -8.53
N VAL A 709 16.95 -19.33 -8.83
CA VAL A 709 17.87 -20.31 -8.24
C VAL A 709 19.09 -19.55 -7.74
N ASN A 710 19.52 -19.80 -6.50
CA ASN A 710 20.68 -19.17 -5.86
C ASN A 710 20.73 -17.63 -6.05
N ASN A 711 19.63 -16.98 -5.69
CA ASN A 711 19.44 -15.52 -5.77
C ASN A 711 19.51 -14.90 -7.18
N THR A 712 19.48 -15.69 -8.26
CA THR A 712 19.42 -15.20 -9.65
C THR A 712 18.16 -15.74 -10.35
N SER A 713 17.40 -14.87 -11.01
CA SER A 713 16.26 -15.29 -11.83
C SER A 713 16.69 -15.61 -13.26
N ASN A 714 16.07 -16.63 -13.85
CA ASN A 714 16.14 -16.90 -15.27
C ASN A 714 14.77 -17.34 -15.80
N ILE A 715 14.55 -17.23 -17.10
CA ILE A 715 13.36 -17.73 -17.77
C ILE A 715 13.63 -19.17 -18.22
N TYR A 716 12.71 -20.06 -17.87
CA TYR A 716 12.75 -21.48 -18.19
C TYR A 716 11.61 -21.83 -19.15
N LYS A 717 11.93 -22.58 -20.19
CA LYS A 717 11.01 -23.16 -21.18
C LYS A 717 10.55 -24.55 -20.74
N TYR A 718 9.26 -24.81 -20.88
CA TYR A 718 8.60 -26.08 -20.61
C TYR A 718 7.90 -26.52 -21.88
N SER A 719 8.42 -27.57 -22.53
CA SER A 719 7.89 -28.07 -23.81
C SER A 719 6.83 -29.13 -23.58
N LEU A 720 5.74 -29.13 -24.34
CA LEU A 720 4.69 -30.15 -24.21
C LEU A 720 5.24 -31.56 -24.46
N ASP A 721 5.97 -31.72 -25.57
CA ASP A 721 6.51 -33.01 -26.03
C ASP A 721 8.00 -33.21 -25.69
N GLY A 722 8.55 -32.42 -24.77
CA GLY A 722 9.99 -32.36 -24.48
C GLY A 722 10.32 -32.24 -22.99
N PRO A 723 11.61 -32.11 -22.64
CA PRO A 723 12.02 -31.97 -21.24
C PRO A 723 11.51 -30.65 -20.66
N ASP A 724 11.26 -30.69 -19.35
CA ASP A 724 10.86 -29.53 -18.56
C ASP A 724 12.08 -28.67 -18.15
N ALA A 725 11.80 -27.40 -17.84
CA ALA A 725 12.73 -26.45 -17.25
C ALA A 725 14.06 -26.22 -18.03
N GLN A 726 14.01 -26.05 -19.35
CA GLN A 726 15.18 -25.63 -20.13
C GLN A 726 15.45 -24.11 -19.95
N PRO A 727 16.59 -23.67 -19.39
CA PRO A 727 16.90 -22.25 -19.28
C PRO A 727 17.11 -21.63 -20.67
N ILE A 728 16.42 -20.53 -20.95
CA ILE A 728 16.55 -19.77 -22.22
C ILE A 728 17.20 -18.39 -22.01
N THR A 729 17.38 -17.96 -20.76
CA THR A 729 18.26 -16.85 -20.37
C THR A 729 19.39 -17.38 -19.49
N SER A 730 20.46 -16.59 -19.30
CA SER A 730 21.60 -16.99 -18.45
C SER A 730 22.15 -15.84 -17.61
N PHE A 731 21.26 -15.02 -17.02
CA PHE A 731 21.62 -13.94 -16.10
C PHE A 731 22.45 -14.47 -14.92
N LYS A 732 23.28 -13.58 -14.34
CA LYS A 732 24.28 -13.94 -13.30
C LYS A 732 24.05 -13.31 -11.92
N THR A 733 23.20 -12.29 -11.84
CA THR A 733 23.02 -11.46 -10.63
C THR A 733 21.56 -11.08 -10.39
N ASP A 734 20.80 -10.86 -11.46
CA ASP A 734 19.54 -10.12 -11.39
C ASP A 734 18.34 -11.02 -11.05
N TRP A 735 17.38 -10.43 -10.37
CA TRP A 735 16.01 -10.93 -10.26
C TRP A 735 15.18 -10.43 -11.46
N ILE A 736 14.21 -11.23 -11.88
CA ILE A 736 13.19 -10.86 -12.87
C ILE A 736 11.90 -10.59 -12.10
N PHE A 737 11.31 -9.42 -12.35
CA PHE A 737 10.07 -8.97 -11.71
C PHE A 737 8.85 -9.24 -12.59
N ARG A 738 8.95 -8.95 -13.89
CA ARG A 738 7.92 -9.23 -14.90
C ARG A 738 8.54 -9.36 -16.30
N TYR A 739 7.89 -10.10 -17.19
CA TYR A 739 8.33 -10.27 -18.57
C TYR A 739 7.15 -10.65 -19.49
N ALA A 740 7.30 -10.39 -20.79
CA ALA A 740 6.40 -10.89 -21.83
C ALA A 740 7.10 -11.02 -23.19
N TRP A 741 6.63 -11.97 -24.00
CA TRP A 741 7.05 -12.13 -25.38
C TRP A 741 6.18 -11.27 -26.29
N SER A 742 6.79 -10.63 -27.30
CA SER A 742 6.05 -10.03 -28.41
C SER A 742 5.18 -11.09 -29.11
N ARG A 743 4.05 -10.68 -29.70
CA ARG A 743 3.10 -11.60 -30.36
C ARG A 743 3.74 -12.61 -31.33
N ASN A 744 4.78 -12.21 -32.05
CA ASN A 744 5.51 -13.04 -33.02
C ASN A 744 6.64 -13.92 -32.41
N GLY A 745 6.83 -13.88 -31.09
CA GLY A 745 7.87 -14.61 -30.35
C GLY A 745 9.31 -14.11 -30.52
N LYS A 746 9.57 -13.04 -31.29
CA LYS A 746 10.93 -12.59 -31.65
C LYS A 746 11.57 -11.59 -30.68
N MET A 747 10.79 -10.97 -29.81
CA MET A 747 11.28 -10.01 -28.81
C MET A 747 10.78 -10.42 -27.42
N LEU A 748 11.66 -10.31 -26.44
CA LEU A 748 11.35 -10.48 -25.02
C LEU A 748 11.48 -9.11 -24.34
N ALA A 749 10.41 -8.61 -23.73
CA ALA A 749 10.48 -7.54 -22.75
C ALA A 749 10.65 -8.16 -21.37
N VAL A 750 11.66 -7.73 -20.60
CA VAL A 750 11.95 -8.26 -19.26
C VAL A 750 12.41 -7.15 -18.33
N GLU A 751 11.68 -6.96 -17.22
CA GLU A 751 12.12 -6.11 -16.12
C GLU A 751 12.99 -6.92 -15.17
N ARG A 752 14.26 -6.54 -15.06
CA ARG A 752 15.25 -7.19 -14.20
C ARG A 752 16.06 -6.21 -13.38
N GLY A 753 16.57 -6.66 -12.24
CA GLY A 753 17.34 -5.83 -11.31
C GLY A 753 17.58 -6.50 -9.96
N LEU A 754 17.76 -5.69 -8.92
CA LEU A 754 17.99 -6.17 -7.55
C LEU A 754 17.00 -5.52 -6.57
N PRO A 755 16.36 -6.28 -5.67
CA PRO A 755 15.75 -5.73 -4.48
C PRO A 755 16.87 -5.29 -3.51
N VAL A 756 16.71 -4.12 -2.90
CA VAL A 756 17.65 -3.54 -1.92
C VAL A 756 16.90 -3.34 -0.62
N ASN A 757 17.16 -4.20 0.36
CA ASN A 757 16.58 -4.17 1.69
C ASN A 757 17.71 -3.94 2.71
N ASP A 758 17.70 -2.79 3.37
CA ASP A 758 18.70 -2.38 4.35
C ASP A 758 18.04 -1.88 5.64
N VAL A 759 18.71 -2.05 6.77
CA VAL A 759 18.24 -1.53 8.04
C VAL A 759 18.51 -0.02 8.11
N ILE A 760 17.48 0.73 8.47
CA ILE A 760 17.58 2.12 8.90
C ILE A 760 17.19 2.25 10.38
N LEU A 761 17.70 3.31 11.01
CA LEU A 761 17.30 3.76 12.34
C LEU A 761 16.58 5.11 12.21
N ILE A 762 15.42 5.24 12.83
CA ILE A 762 14.67 6.50 12.93
C ILE A 762 14.74 6.97 14.39
N SER A 763 15.28 8.17 14.60
CA SER A 763 15.52 8.75 15.93
C SER A 763 14.98 10.19 16.05
N ASP A 764 14.94 10.69 17.29
CA ASP A 764 14.38 11.98 17.73
C ASP A 764 12.83 12.06 17.77
N LEU A 765 12.24 11.31 18.73
CA LEU A 765 10.80 11.24 19.03
C LEU A 765 10.33 12.24 20.12
N LYS A 766 11.02 13.38 20.25
CA LYS A 766 10.83 14.35 21.35
C LYS A 766 9.87 15.48 20.98
#